data_AF-A0A1M3DRT6-F1
#
_entry.id   AF-A0A1M3DRT6-F1
#
_cell.length_a   1.000
_cell.length_b   1.000
_cell.length_c   1.000
_cell.angle_alpha   90.00
_cell.angle_beta   90.00
_cell.angle_gamma   90.00
#
_symmetry.space_group_name_H-M   'P 1'
#
loop_
_entity.id
_entity.type
_entity.pdbx_description
1 polymer ?
#
loop_
_entity_poly.entity_id
_entity_poly.type
_entity_poly.pdbx_seq_one_letter_code
_entity_poly.pdbx_strand_id
1 'polypeptide(L)'
;MVFKFFQAKQVDNSTLGLRARIFQTQHADELNYVAHILSSFDWPSKLAGEACEMSSQLIQAMRSHQKDISFLTDFFSHYGLSSQEGIVLMCFSEALLRIPDALTANLLIKDKLEQLNAKDSLAKSGSFIMNSSTLALRFMKHFLSFDPKLRVQNNDIEEISVGFWNILGKAIVRLGEGPVRAALSQAIRILGNQFIFAEDITKALEADEGWNQHNYLFSYDILGESARTYEDAERYAEGYLNAIQAIARHQEVVKDPVHSPGLSIKLSALVPFYGEAHKDQCIAFIMPKMKEICQVAANAGLMITLDAEEAKTLDVTLDILEALMQDPELANWNGLGIAVQAYQKRAMAVIDWIVDLAQRNHRRVPVRLVKGAYWDVEIKRSQTEGHEDYPVFTKKPFVDLHYLTCAQKMLQQSEWVYPQFATHSAVTMAALLTMAEGRQDFEFQKLFGMGDELYIEAARSKLIQAPCRIYAPVGLHKELLPYLVRRILENGSNTSFLSMAFDEDIPLDALTKDPVRKAQEILLRTQESQKRIAKPVDLFGAERQNSKGIDLSNRKVVAKLTEDIASYMPRAKAITSLIHGQKAAQGEERSLVSPIRKDLRLGSVIDAPQHVAEQAMRVAREGFLKWTNTCVQKRAGILEKAADMLEKSMAKFLSILIHEGGKTIEDAIAEVREAIDFCRYYAAHGSQLFGEPFALKGPTGERNTHYLVGRGVFLAISPWNFPLAIFLGQVTAALMAGNTVVAKSAAQTPIVAFEVVRLLHDAGVPTDALQLVLGKGSVVGKPLLEHPSLAGVVFTGSNETARLIQNTLSQREGHIVPLIAETGGINAMIIDSSALLEQTVDDVITSAFRSAGQRCSCLRLIYVQEDIADAFCRMLKGAMAALNIGNPNLLKTDVGPVIDAAAVSELEAYADSLSQQATLVGKTPFPSDLPEGNYIQPQAYEVDRAKMVDKEVFGPILHIVRFEARNLDKVVDSINSKGFGLTLGIQSRIDATIDFITSRARVGNIYVNRNMIGAVVGVQPFGGEGLSGTGPKAGGIYYLIRFATERVLTVNTAAMGGNIDLVTGDNDW
;
A
#
# COMPACT_ATOMS: atom_id res chain seq x y z
N MET A 1 -12.94 0.19 38.08
CA MET A 1 -14.04 -0.80 38.16
C MET A 1 -14.51 -1.31 36.79
N VAL A 2 -13.97 -0.79 35.67
CA VAL A 2 -14.26 -1.22 34.27
C VAL A 2 -13.37 -2.40 33.80
N PHE A 3 -12.46 -2.91 34.65
CA PHE A 3 -11.46 -3.93 34.29
C PHE A 3 -11.84 -5.39 34.63
N LYS A 4 -13.10 -5.68 34.98
CA LYS A 4 -13.55 -7.03 35.36
C LYS A 4 -14.48 -7.74 34.36
N PHE A 5 -14.73 -7.18 33.18
CA PHE A 5 -15.63 -7.78 32.19
C PHE A 5 -14.96 -8.64 31.11
N PHE A 6 -13.62 -8.68 31.02
CA PHE A 6 -12.90 -9.35 29.91
C PHE A 6 -11.94 -10.48 30.33
N GLN A 7 -12.10 -11.10 31.50
CA GLN A 7 -11.34 -12.32 31.82
C GLN A 7 -12.21 -13.48 32.32
N ALA A 8 -12.06 -14.60 31.62
CA ALA A 8 -12.41 -15.97 32.00
C ALA A 8 -13.91 -16.31 32.15
N LYS A 9 -14.56 -16.55 31.00
CA LYS A 9 -15.42 -17.74 30.84
C LYS A 9 -14.92 -18.53 29.65
N GLN A 10 -14.72 -19.84 29.85
CA GLN A 10 -14.58 -20.80 28.76
C GLN A 10 -15.66 -20.52 27.72
N VAL A 11 -15.22 -20.23 26.50
CA VAL A 11 -16.08 -19.99 25.35
C VAL A 11 -16.88 -21.26 25.11
N ASP A 12 -18.20 -21.16 25.27
CA ASP A 12 -19.15 -22.19 24.90
C ASP A 12 -19.07 -22.41 23.38
N ASN A 13 -18.80 -23.65 22.95
CA ASN A 13 -18.42 -24.04 21.59
C ASN A 13 -19.54 -23.84 20.53
N SER A 14 -20.70 -23.32 20.89
CA SER A 14 -21.81 -22.98 19.98
C SER A 14 -21.60 -21.62 19.27
N THR A 15 -20.86 -20.69 19.89
CA THR A 15 -20.56 -19.35 19.33
C THR A 15 -19.38 -19.32 18.35
N LEU A 16 -18.67 -20.46 18.22
CA LEU A 16 -17.59 -20.66 17.26
C LEU A 16 -18.05 -20.76 15.78
N GLY A 17 -19.34 -20.63 15.46
CA GLY A 17 -19.90 -20.88 14.13
C GLY A 17 -19.85 -19.74 13.10
N LEU A 18 -20.08 -18.47 13.49
CA LEU A 18 -20.35 -17.37 12.54
C LEU A 18 -19.20 -16.39 12.30
N ARG A 19 -18.57 -15.83 13.35
CA ARG A 19 -17.33 -15.01 13.17
C ARG A 19 -16.23 -15.84 12.49
N ALA A 20 -16.17 -17.14 12.79
CA ALA A 20 -15.30 -18.09 12.10
C ALA A 20 -15.50 -18.12 10.59
N ARG A 21 -16.76 -18.09 10.12
CA ARG A 21 -17.13 -18.09 8.71
C ARG A 21 -16.74 -16.78 8.02
N ILE A 22 -16.88 -15.64 8.72
CA ILE A 22 -16.40 -14.34 8.25
C ILE A 22 -14.89 -14.43 7.95
N PHE A 23 -14.09 -14.99 8.85
CA PHE A 23 -12.64 -15.14 8.61
C PHE A 23 -12.32 -16.08 7.43
N GLN A 24 -13.03 -17.22 7.32
CA GLN A 24 -12.78 -18.22 6.26
C GLN A 24 -13.15 -17.70 4.86
N THR A 25 -14.13 -16.80 4.77
CA THR A 25 -14.61 -16.27 3.49
C THR A 25 -13.80 -15.07 2.98
N GLN A 26 -12.88 -14.53 3.79
CA GLN A 26 -12.10 -13.34 3.45
C GLN A 26 -11.38 -13.50 2.10
N HIS A 27 -10.54 -14.52 2.00
CA HIS A 27 -9.71 -14.78 0.82
C HIS A 27 -10.20 -16.01 0.04
N ALA A 28 -11.51 -16.29 0.09
CA ALA A 28 -12.09 -17.43 -0.62
C ALA A 28 -11.81 -17.36 -2.13
N ASP A 29 -11.62 -18.52 -2.77
CA ASP A 29 -11.44 -18.56 -4.22
C ASP A 29 -12.68 -18.01 -4.93
N GLU A 30 -12.48 -16.96 -5.73
CA GLU A 30 -13.56 -16.18 -6.31
C GLU A 30 -14.48 -17.01 -7.20
N LEU A 31 -13.93 -17.85 -8.08
CA LEU A 31 -14.72 -18.60 -9.06
C LEU A 31 -15.54 -19.70 -8.38
N ASN A 32 -14.93 -20.43 -7.44
CA ASN A 32 -15.63 -21.43 -6.65
C ASN A 32 -16.74 -20.79 -5.80
N TYR A 33 -16.48 -19.63 -5.21
CA TYR A 33 -17.46 -18.92 -4.39
C TYR A 33 -18.63 -18.39 -5.23
N VAL A 34 -18.37 -17.82 -6.40
CA VAL A 34 -19.41 -17.35 -7.32
C VAL A 34 -20.25 -18.52 -7.85
N ALA A 35 -19.63 -19.65 -8.20
CA ALA A 35 -20.35 -20.86 -8.61
C ALA A 35 -21.30 -21.36 -7.52
N HIS A 36 -20.85 -21.35 -6.26
CA HIS A 36 -21.68 -21.69 -5.12
C HIS A 36 -22.86 -20.72 -4.97
N ILE A 37 -22.62 -19.40 -5.01
CA ILE A 37 -23.68 -18.38 -4.94
C ILE A 37 -24.73 -18.62 -6.03
N LEU A 38 -24.31 -18.78 -7.29
CA LEU A 38 -25.21 -19.02 -8.42
C LEU A 38 -26.07 -20.28 -8.27
N SER A 39 -25.55 -21.33 -7.62
CA SER A 39 -26.30 -22.56 -7.37
C SER A 39 -27.35 -22.43 -6.26
N SER A 40 -27.15 -21.49 -5.34
CA SER A 40 -28.02 -21.28 -4.17
C SER A 40 -28.96 -20.08 -4.29
N PHE A 41 -28.69 -19.16 -5.20
CA PHE A 41 -29.46 -17.92 -5.36
C PHE A 41 -30.73 -18.18 -6.17
N ASP A 42 -31.89 -18.01 -5.54
CA ASP A 42 -33.18 -18.17 -6.18
C ASP A 42 -33.52 -16.93 -7.01
N TRP A 43 -33.31 -17.01 -8.32
CA TRP A 43 -33.58 -15.94 -9.29
C TRP A 43 -34.34 -16.47 -10.51
N PRO A 44 -35.67 -16.69 -10.40
CA PRO A 44 -36.49 -17.21 -11.48
C PRO A 44 -36.45 -16.32 -12.73
N SER A 45 -36.49 -16.94 -13.91
CA SER A 45 -36.47 -16.22 -15.20
C SER A 45 -37.60 -15.19 -15.34
N LYS A 46 -38.74 -15.44 -14.69
CA LYS A 46 -39.86 -14.51 -14.64
C LYS A 46 -39.49 -13.20 -13.93
N LEU A 47 -38.93 -13.28 -12.71
CA LEU A 47 -38.48 -12.09 -11.97
C LEU A 47 -37.36 -11.36 -12.71
N ALA A 48 -36.44 -12.10 -13.32
CA ALA A 48 -35.38 -11.51 -14.15
C ALA A 48 -35.94 -10.73 -15.35
N GLY A 49 -36.99 -11.25 -16.01
CA GLY A 49 -37.69 -10.58 -17.10
C GLY A 49 -38.39 -9.31 -16.64
N GLU A 50 -39.16 -9.39 -15.55
CA GLU A 50 -39.85 -8.23 -14.95
C GLU A 50 -38.88 -7.12 -14.53
N ALA A 51 -37.75 -7.48 -13.92
CA ALA A 51 -36.70 -6.54 -13.54
C ALA A 51 -36.04 -5.88 -14.78
N CYS A 52 -35.85 -6.63 -15.86
CA CYS A 52 -35.30 -6.12 -17.11
C CYS A 52 -36.26 -5.12 -17.78
N GLU A 53 -37.56 -5.43 -17.83
CA GLU A 53 -38.59 -4.53 -18.37
C GLU A 53 -38.70 -3.25 -17.53
N MET A 54 -38.79 -3.38 -16.20
CA MET A 54 -38.88 -2.24 -15.29
C MET A 54 -37.64 -1.34 -15.37
N SER A 55 -36.43 -1.93 -15.42
CA SER A 55 -35.20 -1.14 -15.58
C SER A 55 -35.14 -0.43 -16.94
N SER A 56 -35.65 -1.07 -18.01
CA SER A 56 -35.75 -0.44 -19.33
C SER A 56 -36.66 0.79 -19.31
N GLN A 57 -37.83 0.68 -18.66
CA GLN A 57 -38.78 1.78 -18.51
C GLN A 57 -38.17 2.94 -17.71
N LEU A 58 -37.52 2.64 -16.58
CA LEU A 58 -36.86 3.65 -15.75
C LEU A 58 -35.77 4.40 -16.52
N ILE A 59 -34.89 3.69 -17.23
CA ILE A 59 -33.80 4.33 -17.99
C ILE A 59 -34.35 5.16 -19.16
N GLN A 60 -35.37 4.67 -19.87
CA GLN A 60 -36.01 5.45 -20.93
C GLN A 60 -36.62 6.75 -20.39
N ALA A 61 -37.32 6.67 -19.25
CA ALA A 61 -37.92 7.84 -18.61
C ALA A 61 -36.87 8.82 -18.07
N MET A 62 -35.74 8.31 -17.55
CA MET A 62 -34.59 9.15 -17.17
C MET A 62 -34.01 9.88 -18.39
N ARG A 63 -33.82 9.20 -19.53
CA ARG A 63 -33.33 9.81 -20.78
C ARG A 63 -34.30 10.85 -21.36
N SER A 64 -35.62 10.61 -21.28
CA SER A 64 -36.61 11.55 -21.83
C SER A 64 -36.75 12.85 -21.03
N HIS A 65 -36.59 12.79 -19.70
CA HIS A 65 -36.71 13.96 -18.81
C HIS A 65 -35.38 14.70 -18.59
N GLN A 66 -34.33 14.33 -19.32
CA GLN A 66 -32.99 14.91 -19.21
C GLN A 66 -32.96 16.43 -19.49
N LYS A 67 -33.91 16.94 -20.29
CA LYS A 67 -33.99 18.37 -20.66
C LYS A 67 -34.67 19.27 -19.62
N ASP A 68 -35.44 18.70 -18.70
CA ASP A 68 -36.27 19.47 -17.75
C ASP A 68 -35.66 19.57 -16.35
N ILE A 69 -34.56 18.86 -16.07
CA ILE A 69 -34.00 18.70 -14.73
C ILE A 69 -32.49 18.93 -14.73
N SER A 70 -32.12 20.07 -14.11
CA SER A 70 -30.79 20.44 -13.57
C SER A 70 -29.68 20.90 -14.54
N PHE A 71 -29.06 22.03 -14.16
CA PHE A 71 -27.77 22.54 -14.67
C PHE A 71 -26.65 21.50 -14.63
N LEU A 72 -26.71 20.54 -13.70
CA LEU A 72 -25.76 19.43 -13.61
C LEU A 72 -25.83 18.52 -14.84
N THR A 73 -27.02 18.26 -15.36
CA THR A 73 -27.23 17.37 -16.51
C THR A 73 -26.73 18.00 -17.81
N ASP A 74 -26.89 19.32 -17.95
CA ASP A 74 -26.25 20.12 -18.99
C ASP A 74 -24.72 20.18 -18.82
N PHE A 75 -24.21 20.30 -17.59
CA PHE A 75 -22.78 20.26 -17.31
C PHE A 75 -22.17 18.87 -17.54
N PHE A 76 -22.88 17.79 -17.19
CA PHE A 76 -22.48 16.40 -17.41
C PHE A 76 -22.51 16.03 -18.89
N SER A 77 -23.47 16.56 -19.67
CA SER A 77 -23.54 16.35 -21.12
C SER A 77 -22.58 17.24 -21.91
N HIS A 78 -22.33 18.50 -21.48
CA HIS A 78 -21.43 19.44 -22.18
C HIS A 78 -19.96 19.35 -21.78
N TYR A 79 -19.65 19.03 -20.51
CA TYR A 79 -18.27 19.01 -19.97
C TYR A 79 -17.84 17.64 -19.43
N GLY A 80 -18.72 16.63 -19.50
CA GLY A 80 -18.38 15.22 -19.25
C GLY A 80 -17.61 14.97 -17.95
N LEU A 81 -18.22 15.15 -16.77
CA LEU A 81 -17.56 14.75 -15.50
C LEU A 81 -17.41 13.23 -15.32
N SER A 82 -18.10 12.42 -16.13
CA SER A 82 -17.82 10.99 -16.27
C SER A 82 -16.68 10.70 -17.25
N SER A 83 -16.26 11.69 -18.03
CA SER A 83 -15.07 11.58 -18.86
C SER A 83 -13.82 11.76 -18.01
N GLN A 84 -12.70 11.22 -18.48
CA GLN A 84 -11.39 11.42 -17.85
C GLN A 84 -11.05 12.91 -17.68
N GLU A 85 -11.58 13.80 -18.52
CA GLU A 85 -11.30 15.23 -18.50
C GLU A 85 -11.96 15.93 -17.32
N GLY A 86 -13.20 15.55 -17.00
CA GLY A 86 -13.89 16.11 -15.86
C GLY A 86 -13.40 15.57 -14.50
N ILE A 87 -12.93 14.32 -14.45
CA ILE A 87 -12.20 13.80 -13.27
C ILE A 87 -10.93 14.63 -13.03
N VAL A 88 -10.16 14.89 -14.09
CA VAL A 88 -8.95 15.71 -14.01
C VAL A 88 -9.28 17.13 -13.57
N LEU A 89 -10.34 17.75 -14.11
CA LEU A 89 -10.77 19.09 -13.71
C LEU A 89 -11.12 19.15 -12.22
N MET A 90 -11.81 18.14 -11.69
CA MET A 90 -12.20 18.10 -10.27
C MET A 90 -11.02 17.83 -9.34
N CYS A 91 -10.13 16.90 -9.70
CA CYS A 91 -8.88 16.67 -8.96
C CYS A 91 -7.99 17.92 -8.96
N PHE A 92 -7.90 18.61 -10.10
CA PHE A 92 -7.21 19.89 -10.21
C PHE A 92 -7.85 20.97 -9.33
N SER A 93 -9.18 21.02 -9.32
CA SER A 93 -9.95 21.98 -8.54
C SER A 93 -9.80 21.77 -7.04
N GLU A 94 -9.80 20.51 -6.60
CA GLU A 94 -9.53 20.11 -5.22
C GLU A 94 -8.12 20.53 -4.79
N ALA A 95 -7.11 20.21 -5.60
CA ALA A 95 -5.73 20.56 -5.32
C ALA A 95 -5.56 22.08 -5.26
N LEU A 96 -6.16 22.83 -6.19
CA LEU A 96 -6.07 24.28 -6.25
C LEU A 96 -6.69 24.97 -5.02
N LEU A 97 -7.81 24.47 -4.50
CA LEU A 97 -8.45 25.02 -3.30
C LEU A 97 -7.69 24.71 -2.00
N ARG A 98 -6.85 23.67 -1.99
CA ARG A 98 -6.05 23.29 -0.82
C ARG A 98 -4.73 24.01 -0.73
N ILE A 99 -4.20 24.50 -1.84
CA ILE A 99 -2.93 25.23 -1.88
C ILE A 99 -3.13 26.62 -1.25
N PRO A 100 -2.48 26.92 -0.10
CA PRO A 100 -2.64 28.19 0.59
C PRO A 100 -1.90 29.35 -0.10
N ASP A 101 -0.86 29.07 -0.88
CA ASP A 101 0.01 30.08 -1.46
C ASP A 101 -0.20 30.30 -2.97
N ALA A 102 0.00 31.55 -3.40
CA ALA A 102 -0.25 31.97 -4.76
C ALA A 102 0.70 31.34 -5.79
N LEU A 103 1.95 31.08 -5.42
CA LEU A 103 2.99 30.66 -6.36
C LEU A 103 2.76 29.21 -6.77
N THR A 104 2.56 28.32 -5.80
CA THR A 104 2.29 26.90 -6.00
C THR A 104 0.96 26.69 -6.71
N ALA A 105 -0.06 27.51 -6.39
CA ALA A 105 -1.35 27.48 -7.07
C ALA A 105 -1.19 27.83 -8.56
N ASN A 106 -0.42 28.87 -8.88
CA ASN A 106 -0.16 29.26 -10.26
C ASN A 106 0.69 28.22 -11.02
N LEU A 107 1.65 27.57 -10.34
CA LEU A 107 2.42 26.45 -10.90
C LEU A 107 1.51 25.28 -11.25
N LEU A 108 0.57 24.91 -10.38
CA LEU A 108 -0.41 23.85 -10.67
C LEU A 108 -1.28 24.22 -11.88
N ILE A 109 -1.78 25.46 -11.95
CA ILE A 109 -2.57 25.96 -13.11
C ILE A 109 -1.76 25.83 -14.39
N LYS A 110 -0.52 26.31 -14.38
CA LYS A 110 0.38 26.28 -15.54
C LYS A 110 0.70 24.85 -15.98
N ASP A 111 1.07 23.97 -15.04
CA ASP A 111 1.38 22.55 -15.29
C ASP A 111 0.23 21.84 -16.01
N LYS A 112 -1.01 22.01 -15.52
CA LYS A 112 -2.18 21.38 -16.15
C LYS A 112 -2.52 21.97 -17.53
N LEU A 113 -2.32 23.27 -17.74
CA LEU A 113 -2.49 23.88 -19.06
C LEU A 113 -1.45 23.40 -20.09
N GLU A 114 -0.18 23.26 -19.69
CA GLU A 114 0.90 22.79 -20.57
C GLU A 114 0.72 21.33 -20.97
N GLN A 115 0.30 20.46 -20.04
CA GLN A 115 -0.03 19.05 -20.34
C GLN A 115 -1.13 18.90 -21.39
N LEU A 116 -2.13 19.80 -21.36
CA LEU A 116 -3.23 19.79 -22.32
C LEU A 116 -2.78 20.29 -23.70
N ASN A 117 -1.98 21.36 -23.77
CA ASN A 117 -1.45 21.89 -25.02
C ASN A 117 -0.42 20.96 -25.70
N ALA A 118 0.31 20.15 -24.93
CA ALA A 118 1.27 19.19 -25.46
C ALA A 118 0.62 18.10 -26.34
N LYS A 119 -0.68 17.81 -26.17
CA LYS A 119 -1.46 16.88 -27.01
C LYS A 119 -1.47 17.28 -28.50
N ASP A 120 -1.46 18.58 -28.81
CA ASP A 120 -1.55 19.08 -30.20
C ASP A 120 -0.21 19.01 -30.98
N SER A 121 0.91 19.01 -30.26
CA SER A 121 2.25 19.08 -30.89
C SER A 121 2.85 17.72 -31.26
N LEU A 122 2.44 16.65 -30.57
CA LEU A 122 2.94 15.28 -30.77
C LEU A 122 2.39 14.60 -32.04
N ALA A 123 1.39 15.18 -32.70
CA ALA A 123 0.87 14.70 -33.98
C ALA A 123 1.72 15.09 -35.20
N LYS A 124 2.77 15.94 -35.05
CA LYS A 124 3.48 16.54 -36.20
C LYS A 124 5.00 16.34 -36.26
N SER A 125 5.66 15.69 -35.30
CA SER A 125 7.12 15.52 -35.32
C SER A 125 7.55 14.05 -35.30
N GLY A 126 7.89 13.51 -36.48
CA GLY A 126 8.61 12.25 -36.60
C GLY A 126 10.10 12.45 -36.32
N SER A 127 10.55 12.24 -35.09
CA SER A 127 11.96 11.92 -34.80
C SER A 127 12.13 11.15 -33.47
N PHE A 128 13.03 10.17 -33.50
CA PHE A 128 13.35 9.23 -32.42
C PHE A 128 14.41 9.84 -31.48
N ILE A 129 13.99 10.55 -30.42
CA ILE A 129 14.80 10.76 -29.20
C ILE A 129 13.86 10.68 -27.99
N MET A 130 14.19 9.76 -27.07
CA MET A 130 13.35 9.29 -25.97
C MET A 130 13.44 10.26 -24.78
N ASN A 131 12.43 11.11 -24.60
CA ASN A 131 12.23 11.93 -23.40
C ASN A 131 11.01 11.44 -22.60
N SER A 132 11.16 11.49 -21.29
CA SER A 132 10.38 10.90 -20.20
C SER A 132 8.96 11.44 -19.97
N SER A 133 8.40 12.25 -20.86
CA SER A 133 6.97 12.64 -20.85
C SER A 133 6.02 11.48 -21.21
N THR A 134 6.56 10.29 -21.47
CA THR A 134 5.82 9.11 -21.90
C THR A 134 5.20 8.31 -20.77
N LEU A 135 5.42 8.59 -19.48
CA LEU A 135 4.85 7.76 -18.41
C LEU A 135 3.37 8.07 -18.15
N ALA A 136 2.97 9.34 -18.07
CA ALA A 136 1.55 9.75 -18.03
C ALA A 136 0.83 9.35 -19.32
N LEU A 137 1.50 9.52 -20.47
CA LEU A 137 1.00 9.10 -21.79
C LEU A 137 0.97 7.58 -21.96
N ARG A 138 1.85 6.78 -21.34
CA ARG A 138 1.80 5.31 -21.31
C ARG A 138 0.76 4.82 -20.32
N PHE A 139 0.56 5.49 -19.19
CA PHE A 139 -0.54 5.19 -18.28
C PHE A 139 -1.88 5.39 -19.00
N MET A 140 -1.99 6.45 -19.81
CA MET A 140 -3.15 6.77 -20.64
C MET A 140 -3.27 5.82 -21.87
N LYS A 141 -2.18 5.53 -22.60
CA LYS A 141 -2.15 4.60 -23.75
C LYS A 141 -2.41 3.15 -23.36
N HIS A 142 -1.89 2.70 -22.22
CA HIS A 142 -2.08 1.33 -21.74
C HIS A 142 -3.52 1.11 -21.31
N PHE A 143 -4.17 2.14 -20.75
CA PHE A 143 -5.61 2.15 -20.46
C PHE A 143 -6.46 2.14 -21.74
N LEU A 144 -6.03 2.85 -22.79
CA LEU A 144 -6.69 2.91 -24.11
C LEU A 144 -6.48 1.64 -24.97
N SER A 145 -5.53 0.77 -24.63
CA SER A 145 -5.20 -0.43 -25.43
C SER A 145 -6.08 -1.67 -25.16
N PHE A 146 -7.13 -1.55 -24.35
CA PHE A 146 -7.98 -2.67 -23.92
C PHE A 146 -9.29 -2.87 -24.70
N ASP A 147 -9.51 -2.15 -25.80
CA ASP A 147 -10.71 -2.35 -26.64
C ASP A 147 -10.35 -2.62 -28.12
N PRO A 148 -10.61 -3.84 -28.63
CA PRO A 148 -10.43 -4.16 -30.05
C PRO A 148 -11.43 -3.46 -31.00
N LYS A 149 -12.44 -2.73 -30.48
CA LYS A 149 -13.53 -2.15 -31.29
C LYS A 149 -13.45 -0.64 -31.52
N LEU A 150 -12.50 0.07 -30.94
CA LEU A 150 -12.32 1.51 -31.20
C LEU A 150 -11.52 1.74 -32.49
N ARG A 151 -12.19 1.52 -33.63
CA ARG A 151 -11.94 2.24 -34.88
C ARG A 151 -13.12 3.16 -35.11
N VAL A 152 -13.04 4.39 -34.63
CA VAL A 152 -13.98 5.48 -34.99
C VAL A 152 -13.17 6.59 -35.67
N GLN A 153 -13.74 7.18 -36.72
CA GLN A 153 -13.12 8.17 -37.59
C GLN A 153 -12.92 9.54 -36.88
N ASN A 154 -11.65 9.80 -36.58
CA ASN A 154 -10.88 11.03 -36.37
C ASN A 154 -11.42 12.47 -36.18
N ASN A 155 -12.65 12.91 -36.47
CA ASN A 155 -12.83 14.39 -36.63
C ASN A 155 -13.82 15.14 -35.72
N ASP A 156 -14.70 14.52 -34.94
CA ASP A 156 -15.75 15.29 -34.24
C ASP A 156 -15.60 15.37 -32.70
N ILE A 157 -14.52 14.80 -32.14
CA ILE A 157 -14.23 14.84 -30.69
C ILE A 157 -13.12 15.88 -30.35
N GLU A 158 -12.39 16.38 -31.37
CA GLU A 158 -11.26 17.31 -31.20
C GLU A 158 -11.65 18.78 -30.96
N GLU A 159 -12.85 19.24 -31.36
CA GLU A 159 -13.19 20.67 -31.32
C GLU A 159 -13.71 21.20 -29.96
N ILE A 160 -14.21 20.35 -29.07
CA ILE A 160 -14.96 20.80 -27.88
C ILE A 160 -14.07 20.90 -26.62
N SER A 161 -13.14 19.96 -26.40
CA SER A 161 -12.23 19.95 -25.23
C SER A 161 -11.11 21.00 -25.32
N VAL A 162 -10.73 21.36 -26.54
CA VAL A 162 -9.70 22.38 -26.85
C VAL A 162 -10.22 23.80 -26.60
N GLY A 163 -11.54 24.03 -26.60
CA GLY A 163 -12.16 25.34 -26.45
C GLY A 163 -12.01 25.96 -25.06
N PHE A 164 -12.42 25.24 -24.01
CA PHE A 164 -12.41 25.76 -22.62
C PHE A 164 -10.99 26.11 -22.15
N TRP A 165 -10.03 25.21 -22.35
CA TRP A 165 -8.66 25.38 -21.90
C TRP A 165 -7.88 26.41 -22.75
N ASN A 166 -8.16 26.53 -24.05
CA ASN A 166 -7.61 27.63 -24.86
C ASN A 166 -8.21 28.99 -24.51
N ILE A 167 -9.51 29.05 -24.17
CA ILE A 167 -10.13 30.28 -23.67
C ILE A 167 -9.51 30.67 -22.32
N LEU A 168 -9.25 29.71 -21.44
CA LEU A 168 -8.55 29.92 -20.18
C LEU A 168 -7.10 30.37 -20.38
N GLY A 169 -6.34 29.73 -21.26
CA GLY A 169 -4.98 30.15 -21.62
C GLY A 169 -4.95 31.56 -22.20
N LYS A 170 -5.88 31.89 -23.11
CA LYS A 170 -6.04 33.25 -23.66
C LYS A 170 -6.48 34.26 -22.60
N ALA A 171 -7.32 33.85 -21.65
CA ALA A 171 -7.76 34.69 -20.53
C ALA A 171 -6.61 34.97 -19.55
N ILE A 172 -5.73 34.00 -19.28
CA ILE A 172 -4.53 34.20 -18.44
C ILE A 172 -3.58 35.20 -19.10
N VAL A 173 -3.34 35.07 -20.41
CA VAL A 173 -2.52 36.03 -21.17
C VAL A 173 -3.14 37.43 -21.20
N ARG A 174 -4.48 37.53 -21.21
CA ARG A 174 -5.21 38.80 -21.34
C ARG A 174 -5.53 39.52 -20.02
N LEU A 175 -5.82 38.77 -18.95
CA LEU A 175 -6.33 39.29 -17.68
C LEU A 175 -5.33 39.11 -16.51
N GLY A 176 -4.26 38.35 -16.71
CA GLY A 176 -3.29 37.98 -15.69
C GLY A 176 -3.73 36.78 -14.84
N GLU A 177 -2.76 36.12 -14.18
CA GLU A 177 -2.97 34.88 -13.43
C GLU A 177 -3.91 35.05 -12.22
N GLY A 178 -3.85 36.20 -11.53
CA GLY A 178 -4.64 36.47 -10.32
C GLY A 178 -6.16 36.48 -10.54
N PRO A 179 -6.70 37.28 -11.49
CA PRO A 179 -8.14 37.31 -11.79
C PRO A 179 -8.68 35.97 -12.32
N VAL A 180 -7.90 35.24 -13.13
CA VAL A 180 -8.32 33.91 -13.64
C VAL A 180 -8.37 32.89 -12.51
N ARG A 181 -7.40 32.89 -11.59
CA ARG A 181 -7.45 32.05 -10.39
C ARG A 181 -8.68 32.34 -9.54
N ALA A 182 -8.98 33.62 -9.28
CA ALA A 182 -10.16 34.00 -8.51
C ALA A 182 -11.47 33.52 -9.17
N ALA A 183 -11.57 33.63 -10.49
CA ALA A 183 -12.71 33.13 -11.25
C ALA A 183 -12.83 31.59 -11.21
N LEU A 184 -11.71 30.87 -11.37
CA LEU A 184 -11.65 29.41 -11.24
C LEU A 184 -12.06 28.97 -9.84
N SER A 185 -11.46 29.53 -8.79
CA SER A 185 -11.80 29.20 -7.40
C SER A 185 -13.28 29.46 -7.10
N GLN A 186 -13.86 30.54 -7.64
CA GLN A 186 -15.28 30.82 -7.49
C GLN A 186 -16.17 29.82 -8.24
N ALA A 187 -15.83 29.45 -9.48
CA ALA A 187 -16.54 28.43 -10.24
C ALA A 187 -16.48 27.06 -9.55
N ILE A 188 -15.33 26.71 -8.96
CA ILE A 188 -15.15 25.47 -8.20
C ILE A 188 -15.99 25.49 -6.92
N ARG A 189 -16.08 26.61 -6.20
CA ARG A 189 -16.96 26.73 -5.03
C ARG A 189 -18.43 26.52 -5.42
N ILE A 190 -18.85 27.06 -6.57
CA ILE A 190 -20.20 26.85 -7.11
C ILE A 190 -20.43 25.36 -7.45
N LEU A 191 -19.46 24.67 -8.06
CA LEU A 191 -19.53 23.22 -8.30
C LEU A 191 -19.54 22.40 -7.00
N GLY A 192 -18.76 22.81 -5.99
CA GLY A 192 -18.71 22.17 -4.68
C GLY A 192 -20.06 22.17 -3.97
N ASN A 193 -20.84 23.25 -4.11
CA ASN A 193 -22.19 23.36 -3.54
C ASN A 193 -23.21 22.36 -4.13
N GLN A 194 -22.87 21.64 -5.20
CA GLN A 194 -23.72 20.58 -5.77
C GLN A 194 -23.48 19.20 -5.14
N PHE A 195 -22.32 18.98 -4.53
CA PHE A 195 -21.96 17.72 -3.88
C PHE A 195 -21.92 17.80 -2.35
N ILE A 196 -21.74 19.02 -1.82
CA ILE A 196 -21.91 19.37 -0.41
C ILE A 196 -23.38 19.66 -0.19
N PHE A 197 -24.00 19.01 0.80
CA PHE A 197 -25.35 19.38 1.17
C PHE A 197 -25.37 20.71 1.93
N ALA A 198 -24.48 20.85 2.92
CA ALA A 198 -24.27 22.11 3.64
C ALA A 198 -22.88 22.19 4.28
N GLU A 199 -22.45 23.42 4.59
CA GLU A 199 -21.17 23.68 5.28
C GLU A 199 -21.19 23.27 6.76
N ASP A 200 -22.37 23.29 7.38
CA ASP A 200 -22.61 22.90 8.76
C ASP A 200 -24.02 22.32 8.93
N ILE A 201 -24.25 21.65 10.07
CA ILE A 201 -25.51 20.95 10.34
C ILE A 201 -26.72 21.89 10.45
N THR A 202 -26.53 23.14 10.86
CA THR A 202 -27.64 24.09 11.00
C THR A 202 -28.18 24.46 9.62
N LYS A 203 -27.28 24.81 8.71
CA LYS A 203 -27.62 25.05 7.29
C LYS A 203 -28.19 23.82 6.60
N ALA A 204 -27.71 22.63 6.99
CA ALA A 204 -28.26 21.37 6.48
C ALA A 204 -29.75 21.22 6.85
N LEU A 205 -30.10 21.50 8.10
CA LEU A 205 -31.47 21.41 8.61
C LEU A 205 -32.40 22.44 7.96
N GLU A 206 -31.90 23.66 7.70
CA GLU A 206 -32.65 24.68 6.94
C GLU A 206 -32.94 24.23 5.49
N ALA A 207 -32.00 23.52 4.86
CA ALA A 207 -32.15 23.00 3.49
C ALA A 207 -33.07 21.75 3.41
N ASP A 208 -33.14 20.96 4.49
CA ASP A 208 -33.94 19.73 4.60
C ASP A 208 -35.46 20.00 4.47
N GLU A 209 -35.96 21.12 5.00
CA GLU A 209 -37.39 21.48 4.97
C GLU A 209 -38.01 21.44 3.56
N GLY A 210 -37.23 21.72 2.51
CA GLY A 210 -37.69 21.66 1.12
C GLY A 210 -37.87 20.24 0.56
N TRP A 211 -37.17 19.24 1.10
CA TRP A 211 -37.14 17.86 0.58
C TRP A 211 -38.17 16.94 1.23
N ASN A 212 -38.61 17.27 2.44
CA ASN A 212 -39.63 16.51 3.18
C ASN A 212 -40.98 16.35 2.43
N GLN A 213 -41.25 17.18 1.42
CA GLN A 213 -42.45 17.09 0.58
C GLN A 213 -42.51 15.82 -0.30
N HIS A 214 -41.42 15.05 -0.43
CA HIS A 214 -41.29 13.92 -1.38
C HIS A 214 -40.97 12.55 -0.73
N ASN A 215 -41.31 12.33 0.56
CA ASN A 215 -41.04 11.08 1.29
C ASN A 215 -39.53 10.71 1.36
N TYR A 216 -38.66 11.72 1.36
CA TYR A 216 -37.23 11.56 1.60
C TYR A 216 -36.92 11.67 3.10
N LEU A 217 -35.97 10.86 3.55
CA LEU A 217 -35.33 10.98 4.86
C LEU A 217 -33.86 11.36 4.68
N PHE A 218 -33.18 11.83 5.72
CA PHE A 218 -31.76 12.15 5.66
C PHE A 218 -30.90 11.22 6.52
N SER A 219 -29.69 10.94 6.05
CA SER A 219 -28.58 10.48 6.87
C SER A 219 -27.44 11.47 6.69
N TYR A 220 -27.12 12.23 7.73
CA TYR A 220 -26.04 13.21 7.69
C TYR A 220 -24.68 12.52 7.86
N ASP A 221 -23.77 12.75 6.93
CA ASP A 221 -22.36 12.35 7.01
C ASP A 221 -21.56 13.57 7.45
N ILE A 222 -21.29 13.64 8.76
CA ILE A 222 -20.43 14.69 9.31
C ILE A 222 -19.01 14.33 8.90
N LEU A 223 -18.47 15.10 7.96
CA LEU A 223 -17.25 14.77 7.25
C LEU A 223 -16.07 14.66 8.22
N GLY A 224 -15.66 13.42 8.43
CA GLY A 224 -14.53 13.04 9.25
C GLY A 224 -14.19 11.60 8.94
N GLU A 225 -12.93 11.36 8.58
CA GLU A 225 -12.38 10.01 8.39
C GLU A 225 -10.92 10.04 8.81
N SER A 226 -10.40 8.89 9.25
CA SER A 226 -8.95 8.70 9.36
C SER A 226 -8.28 9.78 10.20
N ALA A 227 -8.68 9.91 11.47
CA ALA A 227 -7.97 10.78 12.40
C ALA A 227 -6.48 10.41 12.42
N ARG A 228 -5.59 11.41 12.53
CA ARG A 228 -4.14 11.18 12.69
C ARG A 228 -3.66 11.52 14.09
N THR A 229 -4.47 12.23 14.85
CA THR A 229 -4.16 12.68 16.20
C THR A 229 -5.35 12.42 17.13
N TYR A 230 -5.10 12.26 18.44
CA TYR A 230 -6.18 12.09 19.41
C TYR A 230 -7.06 13.35 19.47
N GLU A 231 -6.46 14.51 19.23
CA GLU A 231 -7.14 15.80 19.12
C GLU A 231 -8.10 15.85 17.92
N ASP A 232 -7.70 15.33 16.75
CA ASP A 232 -8.62 15.18 15.60
C ASP A 232 -9.80 14.30 16.00
N ALA A 233 -9.52 13.19 16.68
CA ALA A 233 -10.55 12.24 17.09
C ALA A 233 -11.50 12.78 18.18
N GLU A 234 -11.06 13.71 19.01
CA GLU A 234 -11.93 14.48 19.92
C GLU A 234 -12.78 15.48 19.14
N ARG A 235 -12.18 16.25 18.23
CA ARG A 235 -12.90 17.19 17.37
C ARG A 235 -14.01 16.51 16.57
N TYR A 236 -13.74 15.34 15.98
CA TYR A 236 -14.77 14.59 15.23
C TYR A 236 -15.88 14.07 16.13
N ALA A 237 -15.55 13.57 17.33
CA ALA A 237 -16.56 13.13 18.30
C ALA A 237 -17.50 14.26 18.73
N GLU A 238 -16.94 15.44 19.03
CA GLU A 238 -17.71 16.65 19.33
C GLU A 238 -18.58 17.08 18.14
N GLY A 239 -18.05 16.98 16.91
CA GLY A 239 -18.80 17.22 15.68
C GLY A 239 -20.06 16.35 15.57
N TYR A 240 -19.93 15.05 15.85
CA TYR A 240 -21.08 14.14 15.86
C TYR A 240 -22.10 14.48 16.94
N LEU A 241 -21.65 14.76 18.17
CA LEU A 241 -22.55 15.14 19.28
C LEU A 241 -23.30 16.44 18.98
N ASN A 242 -22.60 17.45 18.47
CA ASN A 242 -23.20 18.74 18.09
C ASN A 242 -24.24 18.55 16.98
N ALA A 243 -23.96 17.69 16.00
CA ALA A 243 -24.92 17.39 14.94
C ALA A 243 -26.18 16.71 15.47
N ILE A 244 -26.04 15.69 16.31
CA ILE A 244 -27.17 14.99 16.95
C ILE A 244 -28.02 15.96 17.75
N GLN A 245 -27.40 16.83 18.55
CA GLN A 245 -28.11 17.84 19.34
C GLN A 245 -28.82 18.88 18.47
N ALA A 246 -28.23 19.28 17.35
CA ALA A 246 -28.85 20.21 16.41
C ALA A 246 -30.10 19.59 15.76
N ILE A 247 -30.00 18.34 15.28
CA ILE A 247 -31.13 17.61 14.69
C ILE A 247 -32.24 17.44 15.73
N ALA A 248 -31.89 17.05 16.97
CA ALA A 248 -32.86 16.85 18.04
C ALA A 248 -33.68 18.09 18.42
N ARG A 249 -33.17 19.31 18.14
CA ARG A 249 -33.91 20.56 18.39
C ARG A 249 -34.91 20.91 17.28
N HIS A 250 -34.77 20.34 16.08
CA HIS A 250 -35.55 20.71 14.89
C HIS A 250 -36.67 19.72 14.57
N GLN A 251 -36.79 18.61 15.30
CA GLN A 251 -37.85 17.63 15.06
C GLN A 251 -38.39 17.02 16.36
N GLU A 252 -39.64 16.56 16.32
CA GLU A 252 -40.21 15.75 17.39
C GLU A 252 -39.63 14.32 17.37
N VAL A 253 -39.48 13.73 18.56
CA VAL A 253 -38.97 12.37 18.70
C VAL A 253 -39.99 11.38 18.15
N VAL A 254 -39.63 10.66 17.09
CA VAL A 254 -40.46 9.60 16.51
C VAL A 254 -40.26 8.30 17.29
N LYS A 255 -41.32 7.50 17.39
CA LYS A 255 -41.32 6.26 18.19
C LYS A 255 -40.41 5.16 17.60
N ASP A 256 -40.27 5.11 16.27
CA ASP A 256 -39.38 4.19 15.58
C ASP A 256 -38.28 4.97 14.85
N PRO A 257 -37.00 4.85 15.27
CA PRO A 257 -35.89 5.61 14.69
C PRO A 257 -35.74 5.44 13.18
N VAL A 258 -36.20 4.34 12.58
CA VAL A 258 -36.09 4.14 11.12
C VAL A 258 -36.86 5.18 10.31
N HIS A 259 -37.85 5.83 10.90
CA HIS A 259 -38.62 6.91 10.28
C HIS A 259 -38.08 8.32 10.60
N SER A 260 -36.99 8.41 11.38
CA SER A 260 -36.30 9.65 11.67
C SER A 260 -35.05 9.81 10.81
N PRO A 261 -34.51 11.03 10.66
CA PRO A 261 -33.16 11.26 10.19
C PRO A 261 -32.12 10.47 10.99
N GLY A 262 -30.95 10.28 10.40
CA GLY A 262 -29.84 9.60 11.04
C GLY A 262 -28.50 10.29 10.82
N LEU A 263 -27.48 9.76 11.48
CA LEU A 263 -26.09 10.11 11.29
C LEU A 263 -25.32 8.89 10.75
N SER A 264 -24.36 9.14 9.87
CA SER A 264 -23.35 8.15 9.51
C SER A 264 -22.02 8.50 10.15
N ILE A 265 -21.37 7.51 10.76
CA ILE A 265 -20.15 7.69 11.55
C ILE A 265 -19.10 6.72 11.05
N LYS A 266 -17.89 7.23 10.79
CA LYS A 266 -16.71 6.43 10.47
C LYS A 266 -15.89 6.23 11.73
N LEU A 267 -15.59 4.99 12.10
CA LEU A 267 -14.90 4.69 13.36
C LEU A 267 -13.43 5.12 13.30
N SER A 268 -12.81 5.14 12.12
CA SER A 268 -11.47 5.73 11.94
C SER A 268 -11.39 7.22 12.26
N ALA A 269 -12.51 7.96 12.24
CA ALA A 269 -12.52 9.36 12.66
C ALA A 269 -12.35 9.49 14.18
N LEU A 270 -12.58 8.41 14.94
CA LEU A 270 -12.58 8.44 16.39
C LEU A 270 -11.29 7.90 17.01
N VAL A 271 -10.27 7.51 16.23
CA VAL A 271 -8.97 7.08 16.75
C VAL A 271 -7.86 7.26 15.70
N PRO A 272 -6.61 7.60 16.08
CA PRO A 272 -5.50 7.75 15.12
C PRO A 272 -5.11 6.49 14.33
N PHE A 273 -5.07 5.34 15.01
CA PHE A 273 -4.67 4.07 14.41
C PHE A 273 -5.81 3.07 14.53
N TYR A 274 -6.62 2.95 13.47
CA TYR A 274 -7.77 2.06 13.45
C TYR A 274 -7.46 0.72 12.78
N GLY A 275 -7.51 -0.37 13.54
CA GLY A 275 -7.31 -1.73 13.02
C GLY A 275 -6.94 -2.77 14.08
N GLU A 276 -6.79 -4.02 13.66
CA GLU A 276 -6.58 -5.17 14.57
C GLU A 276 -5.29 -5.04 15.39
N ALA A 277 -4.21 -4.48 14.81
CA ALA A 277 -2.95 -4.27 15.52
C ALA A 277 -3.12 -3.37 16.77
N HIS A 278 -3.99 -2.36 16.70
CA HIS A 278 -4.26 -1.41 17.78
C HIS A 278 -5.61 -1.65 18.45
N LYS A 279 -6.17 -2.86 18.33
CA LYS A 279 -7.53 -3.18 18.78
C LYS A 279 -7.83 -2.70 20.21
N ASP A 280 -6.93 -2.99 21.15
CA ASP A 280 -7.14 -2.61 22.56
C ASP A 280 -7.25 -1.08 22.74
N GLN A 281 -6.43 -0.31 22.01
CA GLN A 281 -6.45 1.15 22.03
C GLN A 281 -7.70 1.70 21.32
N CYS A 282 -8.06 1.11 20.17
CA CYS A 282 -9.29 1.42 19.46
C CYS A 282 -10.49 1.26 20.40
N ILE A 283 -10.64 0.11 21.04
CA ILE A 283 -11.77 -0.15 21.95
C ILE A 283 -11.75 0.81 23.13
N ALA A 284 -10.59 1.01 23.77
CA ALA A 284 -10.48 1.87 24.93
C ALA A 284 -10.88 3.33 24.66
N PHE A 285 -10.59 3.83 23.45
CA PHE A 285 -10.83 5.23 23.09
C PHE A 285 -12.16 5.45 22.36
N ILE A 286 -12.58 4.52 21.49
CA ILE A 286 -13.82 4.62 20.73
C ILE A 286 -15.04 4.32 21.60
N MET A 287 -15.00 3.28 22.45
CA MET A 287 -16.19 2.83 23.19
C MET A 287 -16.83 3.90 24.07
N PRO A 288 -16.09 4.68 24.88
CA PRO A 288 -16.69 5.74 25.69
C PRO A 288 -17.39 6.80 24.84
N LYS A 289 -16.75 7.24 23.75
CA LYS A 289 -17.27 8.26 22.83
C LYS A 289 -18.51 7.76 22.10
N MET A 290 -18.45 6.54 21.56
CA MET A 290 -19.58 5.94 20.86
C MET A 290 -20.76 5.67 21.78
N LYS A 291 -20.52 5.27 23.04
CA LYS A 291 -21.58 5.11 24.03
C LYS A 291 -22.32 6.43 24.26
N GLU A 292 -21.59 7.52 24.47
CA GLU A 292 -22.18 8.86 24.64
C GLU A 292 -22.99 9.28 23.40
N ILE A 293 -22.39 9.16 22.20
CA ILE A 293 -23.04 9.45 20.92
C ILE A 293 -24.35 8.64 20.77
N CYS A 294 -24.29 7.34 21.07
CA CYS A 294 -25.46 6.46 20.98
C CYS A 294 -26.54 6.80 22.00
N GLN A 295 -26.20 7.17 23.23
CA GLN A 295 -27.17 7.59 24.25
C GLN A 295 -27.89 8.87 23.83
N VAL A 296 -27.15 9.87 23.34
CA VAL A 296 -27.74 11.13 22.89
C VAL A 296 -28.63 10.89 21.66
N ALA A 297 -28.18 10.06 20.71
CA ALA A 297 -28.99 9.68 19.55
C ALA A 297 -30.25 8.90 19.93
N ALA A 298 -30.14 7.95 20.86
CA ALA A 298 -31.27 7.16 21.36
C ALA A 298 -32.33 8.05 22.02
N ASN A 299 -31.91 8.99 22.87
CA ASN A 299 -32.81 9.96 23.51
C ASN A 299 -33.49 10.90 22.50
N ALA A 300 -32.83 11.19 21.37
CA ALA A 300 -33.38 11.99 20.28
C ALA A 300 -34.20 11.18 19.27
N GLY A 301 -34.30 9.85 19.42
CA GLY A 301 -34.97 8.98 18.46
C GLY A 301 -34.29 8.89 17.09
N LEU A 302 -32.99 9.19 17.00
CA LEU A 302 -32.23 9.20 15.75
C LEU A 302 -31.61 7.83 15.44
N MET A 303 -31.30 7.60 14.17
CA MET A 303 -30.44 6.48 13.76
C MET A 303 -28.96 6.86 13.75
N ILE A 304 -28.11 5.89 14.07
CA ILE A 304 -26.67 5.93 13.85
C ILE A 304 -26.31 4.76 12.96
N THR A 305 -25.68 5.03 11.81
CA THR A 305 -25.11 3.99 10.95
C THR A 305 -23.59 4.03 11.06
N LEU A 306 -22.99 2.91 11.48
CA LEU A 306 -21.54 2.74 11.39
C LEU A 306 -21.17 2.49 9.93
N ASP A 307 -20.44 3.42 9.32
CA ASP A 307 -19.96 3.26 7.94
C ASP A 307 -18.90 2.16 7.86
N ALA A 308 -18.88 1.45 6.72
CA ALA A 308 -17.89 0.43 6.44
C ALA A 308 -16.73 1.01 5.64
N GLU A 309 -15.51 0.75 6.12
CA GLU A 309 -14.26 1.32 5.60
C GLU A 309 -13.46 0.23 4.84
N GLU A 310 -12.14 0.15 5.03
CA GLU A 310 -11.29 -0.89 4.42
C GLU A 310 -11.56 -2.29 5.01
N ALA A 311 -11.26 -3.34 4.26
CA ALA A 311 -11.48 -4.72 4.65
C ALA A 311 -10.70 -5.12 5.93
N LYS A 312 -9.55 -4.48 6.23
CA LYS A 312 -8.77 -4.74 7.45
C LYS A 312 -9.44 -4.28 8.74
N THR A 313 -10.36 -3.33 8.68
CA THR A 313 -10.93 -2.71 9.90
C THR A 313 -12.22 -3.39 10.34
N LEU A 314 -12.87 -4.12 9.44
CA LEU A 314 -14.18 -4.75 9.64
C LEU A 314 -14.28 -5.50 10.97
N ASP A 315 -13.29 -6.31 11.33
CA ASP A 315 -13.37 -7.11 12.55
C ASP A 315 -13.41 -6.30 13.84
N VAL A 316 -12.71 -5.16 13.87
CA VAL A 316 -12.77 -4.21 14.99
C VAL A 316 -14.11 -3.46 14.96
N THR A 317 -14.63 -3.12 13.78
CA THR A 317 -15.99 -2.56 13.65
C THR A 317 -17.05 -3.49 14.23
N LEU A 318 -17.00 -4.79 13.90
CA LEU A 318 -17.94 -5.78 14.40
C LEU A 318 -17.83 -5.97 15.92
N ASP A 319 -16.61 -5.92 16.48
CA ASP A 319 -16.41 -6.00 17.94
C ASP A 319 -17.04 -4.78 18.66
N ILE A 320 -16.90 -3.59 18.09
CA ILE A 320 -17.50 -2.35 18.63
C ILE A 320 -19.03 -2.39 18.52
N LEU A 321 -19.58 -2.81 17.37
CA LEU A 321 -21.02 -2.97 17.19
C LEU A 321 -21.61 -3.95 18.21
N GLU A 322 -20.99 -5.12 18.40
CA GLU A 322 -21.45 -6.11 19.37
C GLU A 322 -21.44 -5.57 20.80
N ALA A 323 -20.37 -4.86 21.19
CA ALA A 323 -20.27 -4.25 22.51
C ALA A 323 -21.35 -3.17 22.75
N LEU A 324 -21.65 -2.32 21.75
CA LEU A 324 -22.70 -1.30 21.83
C LEU A 324 -24.10 -1.92 21.85
N MET A 325 -24.34 -3.00 21.09
CA MET A 325 -25.63 -3.69 21.07
C MET A 325 -25.97 -4.37 22.40
N GLN A 326 -24.94 -4.83 23.11
CA GLN A 326 -25.05 -5.48 24.43
C GLN A 326 -25.12 -4.48 25.60
N ASP A 327 -24.97 -3.16 25.36
CA ASP A 327 -25.07 -2.17 26.42
C ASP A 327 -26.53 -2.06 26.92
N PRO A 328 -26.79 -2.32 28.22
CA PRO A 328 -28.14 -2.28 28.77
C PRO A 328 -28.85 -0.92 28.63
N GLU A 329 -28.08 0.18 28.57
CA GLU A 329 -28.65 1.52 28.44
C GLU A 329 -29.20 1.79 27.02
N LEU A 330 -28.82 0.97 26.05
CA LEU A 330 -29.27 1.06 24.65
C LEU A 330 -30.30 -0.02 24.28
N ALA A 331 -30.74 -0.85 25.23
CA ALA A 331 -31.54 -2.05 24.96
C ALA A 331 -32.87 -1.77 24.22
N ASN A 332 -33.50 -0.62 24.46
CA ASN A 332 -34.80 -0.26 23.88
C ASN A 332 -34.72 0.60 22.61
N TRP A 333 -33.53 0.77 22.03
CA TRP A 333 -33.31 1.63 20.86
C TRP A 333 -33.02 0.78 19.61
N ASN A 334 -33.78 0.93 18.53
CA ASN A 334 -33.53 0.21 17.27
C ASN A 334 -32.80 1.06 16.22
N GLY A 335 -32.16 2.17 16.63
CA GLY A 335 -31.49 3.08 15.70
C GLY A 335 -30.01 2.80 15.44
N LEU A 336 -29.38 1.84 16.13
CA LEU A 336 -27.97 1.48 15.88
C LEU A 336 -27.86 0.50 14.72
N GLY A 337 -27.26 0.95 13.63
CA GLY A 337 -27.07 0.20 12.39
C GLY A 337 -25.63 0.16 11.90
N ILE A 338 -25.42 -0.56 10.81
CA ILE A 338 -24.10 -0.76 10.19
C ILE A 338 -24.21 -0.86 8.66
N ALA A 339 -23.21 -0.36 7.95
CA ALA A 339 -23.05 -0.60 6.52
C ALA A 339 -22.33 -1.93 6.24
N VAL A 340 -22.78 -2.66 5.22
CA VAL A 340 -22.17 -3.91 4.75
C VAL A 340 -21.85 -3.78 3.27
N GLN A 341 -20.61 -4.09 2.89
CA GLN A 341 -20.10 -3.90 1.53
C GLN A 341 -20.17 -5.20 0.73
N ALA A 342 -21.09 -5.29 -0.23
CA ALA A 342 -21.33 -6.47 -1.05
C ALA A 342 -20.16 -6.83 -1.98
N TYR A 343 -19.21 -5.94 -2.23
CA TYR A 343 -17.99 -6.27 -2.97
C TYR A 343 -17.02 -7.17 -2.19
N GLN A 344 -17.17 -7.31 -0.86
CA GLN A 344 -16.34 -8.19 -0.05
C GLN A 344 -16.93 -9.59 -0.09
N LYS A 345 -16.07 -10.60 -0.20
CA LYS A 345 -16.48 -12.02 -0.19
C LYS A 345 -17.12 -12.45 1.15
N ARG A 346 -16.93 -11.66 2.22
CA ARG A 346 -17.48 -11.92 3.57
C ARG A 346 -18.89 -11.39 3.80
N ALA A 347 -19.46 -10.58 2.90
CA ALA A 347 -20.68 -9.81 3.18
C ALA A 347 -21.87 -10.68 3.64
N MET A 348 -22.12 -11.82 2.99
CA MET A 348 -23.18 -12.74 3.41
C MET A 348 -22.96 -13.32 4.81
N ALA A 349 -21.71 -13.66 5.16
CA ALA A 349 -21.36 -14.18 6.48
C ALA A 349 -21.48 -13.09 7.56
N VAL A 350 -21.20 -11.83 7.21
CA VAL A 350 -21.45 -10.67 8.08
C VAL A 350 -22.94 -10.49 8.33
N ILE A 351 -23.79 -10.60 7.29
CA ILE A 351 -25.24 -10.53 7.44
C ILE A 351 -25.77 -11.67 8.33
N ASP A 352 -25.31 -12.92 8.14
CA ASP A 352 -25.65 -14.05 9.02
C ASP A 352 -25.34 -13.71 10.49
N TRP A 353 -24.17 -13.12 10.75
CA TRP A 353 -23.75 -12.75 12.09
C TRP A 353 -24.55 -11.56 12.67
N ILE A 354 -24.91 -10.57 11.85
CA ILE A 354 -25.76 -9.45 12.28
C ILE A 354 -27.15 -9.96 12.68
N VAL A 355 -27.74 -10.89 11.90
CA VAL A 355 -29.04 -11.49 12.21
C VAL A 355 -28.98 -12.25 13.54
N ASP A 356 -27.94 -13.05 13.78
CA ASP A 356 -27.71 -13.72 15.06
C ASP A 356 -27.55 -12.71 16.22
N LEU A 357 -26.78 -11.64 16.01
CA LEU A 357 -26.60 -10.59 17.01
C LEU A 357 -27.91 -9.86 17.32
N ALA A 358 -28.72 -9.56 16.30
CA ALA A 358 -30.06 -8.99 16.43
C ALA A 358 -30.99 -9.89 17.26
N GLN A 359 -31.00 -11.20 16.96
CA GLN A 359 -31.77 -12.21 17.69
C GLN A 359 -31.37 -12.31 19.16
N ARG A 360 -30.07 -12.39 19.45
CA ARG A 360 -29.55 -12.47 20.82
C ARG A 360 -29.87 -11.25 21.67
N ASN A 361 -29.98 -10.07 21.06
CA ASN A 361 -30.28 -8.82 21.76
C ASN A 361 -31.74 -8.38 21.63
N HIS A 362 -32.59 -9.16 20.95
CA HIS A 362 -34.00 -8.84 20.70
C HIS A 362 -34.22 -7.45 20.08
N ARG A 363 -33.36 -7.07 19.13
CA ARG A 363 -33.37 -5.75 18.47
C ARG A 363 -33.40 -5.91 16.96
N ARG A 364 -34.10 -5.01 16.29
CA ARG A 364 -34.08 -4.93 14.82
C ARG A 364 -32.96 -3.99 14.41
N VAL A 365 -31.98 -4.48 13.65
CA VAL A 365 -30.77 -3.72 13.29
C VAL A 365 -30.94 -3.09 11.90
N PRO A 366 -30.84 -1.76 11.73
CA PRO A 366 -30.72 -1.14 10.42
C PRO A 366 -29.43 -1.57 9.73
N VAL A 367 -29.53 -2.15 8.54
CA VAL A 367 -28.37 -2.63 7.78
C VAL A 367 -28.35 -1.96 6.42
N ARG A 368 -27.35 -1.11 6.19
CA ARG A 368 -27.12 -0.44 4.91
C ARG A 368 -26.30 -1.34 4.00
N LEU A 369 -26.91 -1.86 2.94
CA LEU A 369 -26.20 -2.64 1.93
C LEU A 369 -25.68 -1.72 0.82
N VAL A 370 -24.36 -1.62 0.72
CA VAL A 370 -23.64 -0.88 -0.34
C VAL A 370 -22.85 -1.86 -1.21
N LYS A 371 -22.38 -1.43 -2.39
CA LYS A 371 -21.40 -2.22 -3.15
C LYS A 371 -20.04 -2.16 -2.47
N GLY A 372 -19.42 -0.99 -2.39
CA GLY A 372 -18.13 -0.76 -1.72
C GLY A 372 -17.38 0.42 -2.34
N ALA A 373 -16.47 1.02 -1.57
CA ALA A 373 -15.84 2.31 -1.87
C ALA A 373 -14.30 2.25 -1.98
N TYR A 374 -13.67 1.12 -1.61
CA TYR A 374 -12.21 1.01 -1.46
C TYR A 374 -11.58 -0.03 -2.40
N TRP A 375 -12.23 -0.34 -3.52
CA TRP A 375 -11.90 -1.54 -4.32
C TRP A 375 -10.45 -1.57 -4.81
N ASP A 376 -9.96 -0.47 -5.38
CA ASP A 376 -8.60 -0.34 -5.91
C ASP A 376 -7.54 -0.39 -4.79
N VAL A 377 -7.82 0.22 -3.64
CA VAL A 377 -7.00 0.15 -2.43
C VAL A 377 -6.87 -1.30 -1.97
N GLU A 378 -7.95 -2.07 -1.95
CA GLU A 378 -7.91 -3.49 -1.54
C GLU A 378 -7.12 -4.37 -2.52
N ILE A 379 -7.22 -4.10 -3.83
CA ILE A 379 -6.40 -4.78 -4.84
C ILE A 379 -4.92 -4.47 -4.63
N LYS A 380 -4.56 -3.18 -4.55
CA LYS A 380 -3.17 -2.73 -4.35
C LYS A 380 -2.58 -3.28 -3.06
N ARG A 381 -3.33 -3.21 -1.96
CA ARG A 381 -2.89 -3.69 -0.65
C ARG A 381 -2.63 -5.19 -0.68
N SER A 382 -3.55 -5.99 -1.22
CA SER A 382 -3.38 -7.45 -1.28
C SER A 382 -2.19 -7.86 -2.15
N GLN A 383 -1.92 -7.15 -3.25
CA GLN A 383 -0.73 -7.37 -4.07
C GLN A 383 0.57 -6.98 -3.36
N THR A 384 0.56 -5.85 -2.65
CA THR A 384 1.74 -5.34 -1.92
C THR A 384 2.07 -6.23 -0.72
N GLU A 385 1.07 -6.62 0.06
CA GLU A 385 1.21 -7.46 1.26
C GLU A 385 1.39 -8.95 0.91
N GLY A 386 1.18 -9.35 -0.36
CA GLY A 386 1.40 -10.72 -0.82
C GLY A 386 0.37 -11.71 -0.27
N HIS A 387 -0.90 -11.28 -0.17
CA HIS A 387 -2.00 -12.11 0.31
C HIS A 387 -2.29 -13.31 -0.61
N GLU A 388 -3.00 -14.31 -0.08
CA GLU A 388 -3.38 -15.50 -0.86
C GLU A 388 -4.34 -15.17 -2.00
N ASP A 389 -5.34 -14.32 -1.74
CA ASP A 389 -6.31 -13.82 -2.71
C ASP A 389 -6.75 -12.40 -2.30
N TYR A 390 -7.74 -11.85 -2.98
CA TYR A 390 -8.35 -10.56 -2.66
C TYR A 390 -9.50 -10.72 -1.65
N PRO A 391 -9.68 -9.76 -0.71
CA PRO A 391 -10.85 -9.72 0.16
C PRO A 391 -12.14 -9.31 -0.58
N VAL A 392 -11.98 -8.81 -1.81
CA VAL A 392 -13.05 -8.29 -2.67
C VAL A 392 -13.14 -9.07 -3.98
N PHE A 393 -14.30 -9.01 -4.64
CA PHE A 393 -14.45 -9.54 -5.99
C PHE A 393 -13.69 -8.70 -7.02
N THR A 394 -13.07 -9.34 -8.01
CA THR A 394 -12.30 -8.68 -9.07
C THR A 394 -13.14 -8.28 -10.28
N LYS A 395 -14.38 -8.73 -10.36
CA LYS A 395 -15.31 -8.47 -11.47
C LYS A 395 -16.60 -7.82 -10.98
N LYS A 396 -16.99 -6.71 -11.63
CA LYS A 396 -18.21 -5.97 -11.31
C LYS A 396 -19.50 -6.82 -11.37
N PRO A 397 -19.71 -7.72 -12.36
CA PRO A 397 -20.90 -8.59 -12.36
C PRO A 397 -20.97 -9.56 -11.17
N PHE A 398 -19.83 -9.97 -10.60
CA PHE A 398 -19.82 -10.79 -9.38
C PHE A 398 -20.23 -9.96 -8.16
N VAL A 399 -19.82 -8.69 -8.09
CA VAL A 399 -20.30 -7.74 -7.08
C VAL A 399 -21.81 -7.54 -7.19
N ASP A 400 -22.33 -7.33 -8.41
CA ASP A 400 -23.78 -7.16 -8.64
C ASP A 400 -24.58 -8.40 -8.21
N LEU A 401 -24.12 -9.61 -8.57
CA LEU A 401 -24.73 -10.87 -8.13
C LEU A 401 -24.72 -11.00 -6.60
N HIS A 402 -23.56 -10.74 -5.97
CA HIS A 402 -23.43 -10.88 -4.53
C HIS A 402 -24.27 -9.83 -3.78
N TYR A 403 -24.41 -8.62 -4.33
CA TYR A 403 -25.32 -7.60 -3.80
C TYR A 403 -26.77 -8.09 -3.78
N LEU A 404 -27.26 -8.66 -4.89
CA LEU A 404 -28.63 -9.20 -4.95
C LEU A 404 -28.83 -10.39 -4.00
N THR A 405 -27.83 -11.25 -3.86
CA THR A 405 -27.87 -12.40 -2.94
C THR A 405 -27.94 -11.93 -1.49
N CYS A 406 -27.10 -10.96 -1.11
CA CYS A 406 -27.15 -10.30 0.21
C CYS A 406 -28.50 -9.62 0.45
N ALA A 407 -29.05 -8.94 -0.55
CA ALA A 407 -30.34 -8.26 -0.43
C ALA A 407 -31.51 -9.23 -0.23
N GLN A 408 -31.56 -10.33 -0.98
CA GLN A 408 -32.58 -11.38 -0.82
C GLN A 408 -32.54 -11.94 0.61
N LYS A 409 -31.34 -12.21 1.11
CA LYS A 409 -31.12 -12.69 2.48
C LYS A 409 -31.60 -11.69 3.53
N MET A 410 -31.33 -10.40 3.34
CA MET A 410 -31.80 -9.33 4.24
C MET A 410 -33.34 -9.20 4.22
N LEU A 411 -33.97 -9.29 3.05
CA LEU A 411 -35.43 -9.30 2.92
C LEU A 411 -36.06 -10.52 3.62
N GLN A 412 -35.44 -11.69 3.52
CA GLN A 412 -35.90 -12.91 4.22
C GLN A 412 -35.76 -12.81 5.74
N GLN A 413 -34.90 -11.92 6.24
CA GLN A 413 -34.59 -11.75 7.67
C GLN A 413 -35.11 -10.41 8.21
N SER A 414 -36.11 -9.81 7.57
CA SER A 414 -36.57 -8.44 7.86
C SER A 414 -37.15 -8.24 9.27
N GLU A 415 -37.50 -9.32 9.97
CA GLU A 415 -37.88 -9.30 11.38
C GLU A 415 -36.71 -8.79 12.24
N TRP A 416 -35.48 -9.20 11.90
CA TRP A 416 -34.26 -8.96 12.67
C TRP A 416 -33.39 -7.86 12.09
N VAL A 417 -33.49 -7.61 10.78
CA VAL A 417 -32.79 -6.52 10.12
C VAL A 417 -33.78 -5.56 9.44
N TYR A 418 -33.50 -4.27 9.46
CA TYR A 418 -34.18 -3.30 8.61
C TYR A 418 -33.30 -3.04 7.38
N PRO A 419 -33.63 -3.60 6.20
CA PRO A 419 -32.78 -3.46 5.03
C PRO A 419 -32.78 -2.03 4.48
N GLN A 420 -31.60 -1.48 4.23
CA GLN A 420 -31.44 -0.16 3.61
C GLN A 420 -30.58 -0.31 2.35
N PHE A 421 -31.20 -0.30 1.17
CA PHE A 421 -30.53 -0.59 -0.10
C PHE A 421 -29.97 0.68 -0.74
N ALA A 422 -28.67 0.91 -0.58
CA ALA A 422 -27.95 2.01 -1.20
C ALA A 422 -27.51 1.66 -2.62
N THR A 423 -28.11 2.29 -3.65
CA THR A 423 -27.77 2.04 -5.06
C THR A 423 -28.22 3.16 -5.99
N HIS A 424 -27.41 3.48 -7.00
CA HIS A 424 -27.80 4.38 -8.10
C HIS A 424 -28.07 3.62 -9.40
N SER A 425 -28.18 2.29 -9.33
CA SER A 425 -28.39 1.46 -10.52
C SER A 425 -29.87 1.12 -10.68
N ALA A 426 -30.47 1.56 -11.80
CA ALA A 426 -31.86 1.22 -12.13
C ALA A 426 -32.07 -0.29 -12.26
N VAL A 427 -31.06 -1.02 -12.74
CA VAL A 427 -31.10 -2.50 -12.84
C VAL A 427 -31.14 -3.13 -11.46
N THR A 428 -30.28 -2.68 -10.54
CA THR A 428 -30.29 -3.18 -9.16
C THR A 428 -31.60 -2.81 -8.46
N MET A 429 -32.08 -1.58 -8.63
CA MET A 429 -33.35 -1.11 -8.06
C MET A 429 -34.54 -1.94 -8.55
N ALA A 430 -34.65 -2.13 -9.87
CA ALA A 430 -35.72 -2.95 -10.46
C ALA A 430 -35.67 -4.39 -9.94
N ALA A 431 -34.48 -5.00 -9.88
CA ALA A 431 -34.31 -6.33 -9.32
C ALA A 431 -34.77 -6.42 -7.85
N LEU A 432 -34.40 -5.43 -7.03
CA LEU A 432 -34.83 -5.35 -5.62
C LEU A 432 -36.35 -5.20 -5.49
N LEU A 433 -36.98 -4.36 -6.32
CA LEU A 433 -38.43 -4.16 -6.30
C LEU A 433 -39.18 -5.44 -6.67
N THR A 434 -38.72 -6.17 -7.70
CA THR A 434 -39.27 -7.49 -8.04
C THR A 434 -39.06 -8.51 -6.92
N MET A 435 -37.90 -8.54 -6.26
CA MET A 435 -37.64 -9.43 -5.13
C MET A 435 -38.47 -9.11 -3.89
N ALA A 436 -38.80 -7.83 -3.70
CA ALA A 436 -39.55 -7.37 -2.55
C ALA A 436 -41.05 -7.69 -2.66
N GLU A 437 -41.59 -7.99 -3.85
CA GLU A 437 -43.00 -8.39 -4.05
C GLU A 437 -44.02 -7.46 -3.34
N GLY A 438 -43.76 -6.14 -3.34
CA GLY A 438 -44.65 -5.14 -2.73
C GLY A 438 -44.46 -4.93 -1.22
N ARG A 439 -43.44 -5.54 -0.61
CA ARG A 439 -43.05 -5.27 0.79
C ARG A 439 -42.67 -3.80 1.00
N GLN A 440 -42.83 -3.33 2.24
CA GLN A 440 -42.51 -1.96 2.65
C GLN A 440 -41.61 -1.90 3.90
N ASP A 441 -41.10 -3.05 4.35
CA ASP A 441 -40.30 -3.17 5.57
C ASP A 441 -38.79 -2.94 5.32
N PHE A 442 -38.47 -2.13 4.32
CA PHE A 442 -37.12 -1.71 3.90
C PHE A 442 -37.14 -0.26 3.39
N GLU A 443 -35.96 0.31 3.16
CA GLU A 443 -35.80 1.59 2.47
C GLU A 443 -34.76 1.50 1.35
N PHE A 444 -34.82 2.44 0.42
CA PHE A 444 -33.70 2.72 -0.47
C PHE A 444 -32.84 3.84 0.09
N GLN A 445 -31.59 3.94 -0.37
CA GLN A 445 -30.74 5.08 -0.08
C GLN A 445 -29.97 5.57 -1.31
N LYS A 446 -29.73 6.88 -1.36
CA LYS A 446 -28.92 7.53 -2.40
C LYS A 446 -27.99 8.56 -1.80
N LEU A 447 -26.96 8.94 -2.54
CA LEU A 447 -26.12 10.10 -2.21
C LEU A 447 -26.82 11.39 -2.64
N PHE A 448 -26.61 12.48 -1.90
CA PHE A 448 -27.06 13.80 -2.33
C PHE A 448 -26.45 14.20 -3.69
N GLY A 449 -27.23 14.85 -4.56
CA GLY A 449 -26.76 15.27 -5.89
C GLY A 449 -26.41 14.12 -6.86
N MET A 450 -26.81 12.88 -6.56
CA MET A 450 -26.55 11.71 -7.41
C MET A 450 -27.75 10.78 -7.49
N GLY A 451 -28.15 10.43 -8.71
CA GLY A 451 -29.28 9.53 -8.97
C GLY A 451 -30.64 10.17 -8.66
N ASP A 452 -30.72 11.50 -8.56
CA ASP A 452 -31.97 12.21 -8.32
C ASP A 452 -33.02 11.86 -9.38
N GLU A 453 -32.60 11.76 -10.65
CA GLU A 453 -33.45 11.43 -11.79
C GLU A 453 -34.06 10.03 -11.64
N LEU A 454 -33.26 9.05 -11.20
CA LEU A 454 -33.72 7.68 -10.99
C LEU A 454 -34.81 7.62 -9.91
N TYR A 455 -34.56 8.25 -8.77
CA TYR A 455 -35.46 8.18 -7.62
C TYR A 455 -36.72 9.02 -7.80
N ILE A 456 -36.61 10.21 -8.42
CA ILE A 456 -37.76 11.03 -8.80
C ILE A 456 -38.65 10.27 -9.77
N GLU A 457 -38.08 9.66 -10.80
CA GLU A 457 -38.84 8.93 -11.81
C GLU A 457 -39.51 7.68 -11.23
N ALA A 458 -38.78 6.92 -10.40
CA ALA A 458 -39.33 5.75 -9.74
C ALA A 458 -40.49 6.10 -8.77
N ALA A 459 -40.42 7.26 -8.10
CA ALA A 459 -41.50 7.78 -7.27
C ALA A 459 -42.70 8.28 -8.11
N ARG A 460 -42.46 9.04 -9.20
CA ARG A 460 -43.50 9.53 -10.13
C ARG A 460 -44.28 8.39 -10.77
N SER A 461 -43.57 7.37 -11.22
CA SER A 461 -44.14 6.15 -11.80
C SER A 461 -44.80 5.23 -10.77
N LYS A 462 -44.84 5.61 -9.48
CA LYS A 462 -45.37 4.82 -8.35
C LYS A 462 -44.75 3.42 -8.22
N LEU A 463 -43.56 3.22 -8.79
CA LEU A 463 -42.80 1.96 -8.73
C LEU A 463 -42.18 1.76 -7.35
N ILE A 464 -41.75 2.85 -6.71
CA ILE A 464 -41.26 2.84 -5.34
C ILE A 464 -42.33 3.43 -4.41
N GLN A 465 -42.74 2.64 -3.43
CA GLN A 465 -43.54 3.10 -2.28
C GLN A 465 -42.70 3.16 -0.99
N ALA A 466 -41.54 2.49 -0.98
CA ALA A 466 -40.59 2.54 0.13
C ALA A 466 -39.96 3.94 0.24
N PRO A 467 -39.62 4.42 1.45
CA PRO A 467 -38.93 5.69 1.61
C PRO A 467 -37.53 5.62 1.00
N CYS A 468 -37.00 6.77 0.62
CA CYS A 468 -35.62 6.92 0.18
C CYS A 468 -34.86 7.81 1.17
N ARG A 469 -33.73 7.33 1.69
CA ARG A 469 -32.85 8.12 2.53
C ARG A 469 -31.70 8.74 1.73
N ILE A 470 -31.52 10.04 1.85
CA ILE A 470 -30.43 10.79 1.23
C ILE A 470 -29.26 10.83 2.21
N TYR A 471 -28.14 10.26 1.80
CA TYR A 471 -26.86 10.39 2.47
C TYR A 471 -26.25 11.76 2.10
N ALA A 472 -26.25 12.67 3.07
CA ALA A 472 -25.97 14.08 2.88
C ALA A 472 -24.64 14.49 3.55
N PRO A 473 -23.60 14.81 2.76
CA PRO A 473 -22.33 15.28 3.29
C PRO A 473 -22.46 16.67 3.92
N VAL A 474 -21.99 16.81 5.15
CA VAL A 474 -21.98 18.07 5.90
C VAL A 474 -20.58 18.36 6.41
N GLY A 475 -20.03 19.51 6.02
CA GLY A 475 -18.73 19.98 6.48
C GLY A 475 -18.10 21.02 5.55
N LEU A 476 -16.93 21.53 5.94
CA LEU A 476 -16.27 22.61 5.20
C LEU A 476 -15.74 22.13 3.84
N HIS A 477 -15.71 23.01 2.83
CA HIS A 477 -15.19 22.65 1.49
C HIS A 477 -13.79 22.02 1.55
N LYS A 478 -12.90 22.52 2.41
CA LYS A 478 -11.55 21.96 2.59
C LYS A 478 -11.57 20.48 3.01
N GLU A 479 -12.52 20.06 3.84
CA GLU A 479 -12.66 18.70 4.37
C GLU A 479 -13.36 17.78 3.35
N LEU A 480 -14.21 18.35 2.49
CA LEU A 480 -15.01 17.57 1.55
C LEU A 480 -14.27 17.18 0.25
N LEU A 481 -13.28 17.95 -0.19
CA LEU A 481 -12.76 17.72 -1.54
C LEU A 481 -12.05 16.36 -1.76
N PRO A 482 -11.29 15.77 -0.80
CA PRO A 482 -10.79 14.39 -0.95
C PRO A 482 -11.91 13.35 -0.99
N TYR A 483 -12.94 13.54 -0.17
CA TYR A 483 -14.16 12.73 -0.21
C TYR A 483 -14.83 12.83 -1.58
N LEU A 484 -14.85 14.03 -2.18
CA LEU A 484 -15.42 14.26 -3.51
C LEU A 484 -14.65 13.52 -4.61
N VAL A 485 -13.32 13.47 -4.57
CA VAL A 485 -12.52 12.69 -5.52
C VAL A 485 -12.90 11.20 -5.44
N ARG A 486 -12.99 10.62 -4.23
CA ARG A 486 -13.41 9.22 -4.06
C ARG A 486 -14.82 8.99 -4.61
N ARG A 487 -15.76 9.89 -4.28
CA ARG A 487 -17.15 9.83 -4.72
C ARG A 487 -17.31 9.97 -6.24
N ILE A 488 -16.45 10.75 -6.89
CA ILE A 488 -16.36 10.84 -8.34
C ILE A 488 -15.78 9.55 -8.92
N LEU A 489 -14.72 8.96 -8.35
CA LEU A 489 -14.18 7.69 -8.84
C LEU A 489 -15.21 6.55 -8.76
N GLU A 490 -15.98 6.49 -7.67
CA GLU A 490 -17.07 5.52 -7.49
C GLU A 490 -18.12 5.59 -8.61
N ASN A 491 -18.50 6.82 -9.01
CA ASN A 491 -19.64 7.06 -9.89
C ASN A 491 -19.28 7.51 -11.31
N GLY A 492 -18.01 7.85 -11.56
CA GLY A 492 -17.46 8.33 -12.82
C GLY A 492 -16.56 7.32 -13.52
N SER A 493 -16.36 6.13 -12.96
CA SER A 493 -15.71 5.04 -13.71
C SER A 493 -16.52 4.66 -14.95
N ASN A 494 -15.87 4.25 -16.05
CA ASN A 494 -16.55 3.76 -17.27
C ASN A 494 -17.49 2.56 -17.02
N THR A 495 -17.42 1.95 -15.83
CA THR A 495 -18.29 0.85 -15.38
C THR A 495 -19.44 1.31 -14.48
N SER A 496 -19.48 2.60 -14.11
CA SER A 496 -20.55 3.20 -13.32
C SER A 496 -21.85 3.25 -14.12
N PHE A 497 -22.94 2.83 -13.47
CA PHE A 497 -24.25 2.80 -14.12
C PHE A 497 -24.72 4.19 -14.54
N LEU A 498 -24.53 5.22 -13.70
CA LEU A 498 -24.98 6.58 -14.01
C LEU A 498 -24.29 7.11 -15.27
N SER A 499 -22.98 6.91 -15.39
CA SER A 499 -22.23 7.27 -16.60
C SER A 499 -22.78 6.59 -17.85
N MET A 500 -23.10 5.30 -17.77
CA MET A 500 -23.58 4.53 -18.92
C MET A 500 -25.06 4.79 -19.25
N ALA A 501 -25.87 5.16 -18.25
CA ALA A 501 -27.31 5.35 -18.43
C ALA A 501 -27.64 6.60 -19.27
N PHE A 502 -26.85 7.67 -19.14
CA PHE A 502 -26.99 8.91 -19.90
C PHE A 502 -26.22 8.93 -21.23
N ASP A 503 -25.44 7.88 -21.52
CA ASP A 503 -24.76 7.73 -22.80
C ASP A 503 -25.74 7.15 -23.85
N GLU A 504 -26.14 7.97 -24.82
CA GLU A 504 -27.08 7.59 -25.87
C GLU A 504 -26.50 6.54 -26.83
N ASP A 505 -25.18 6.43 -26.95
CA ASP A 505 -24.51 5.45 -27.81
C ASP A 505 -24.58 4.03 -27.25
N ILE A 506 -24.87 3.88 -25.94
CA ILE A 506 -25.02 2.58 -25.31
C ILE A 506 -26.46 2.07 -25.46
N PRO A 507 -26.67 0.91 -26.14
CA PRO A 507 -28.00 0.34 -26.32
C PRO A 507 -28.63 -0.04 -24.98
N LEU A 508 -29.94 0.18 -24.86
CA LEU A 508 -30.71 -0.11 -23.64
C LEU A 508 -30.54 -1.57 -23.19
N ASP A 509 -30.59 -2.52 -24.12
CA ASP A 509 -30.41 -3.95 -23.86
C ASP A 509 -29.07 -4.29 -23.19
N ALA A 510 -28.01 -3.54 -23.49
CA ALA A 510 -26.70 -3.74 -22.88
C ALA A 510 -26.70 -3.30 -21.40
N LEU A 511 -27.41 -2.21 -21.10
CA LEU A 511 -27.56 -1.65 -19.76
C LEU A 511 -28.43 -2.54 -18.88
N THR A 512 -29.56 -3.00 -19.39
CA THR A 512 -30.62 -3.71 -18.62
C THR A 512 -30.40 -5.20 -18.50
N LYS A 513 -29.38 -5.75 -19.19
CA LYS A 513 -29.05 -7.17 -19.13
C LYS A 513 -28.80 -7.64 -17.69
N ASP A 514 -29.50 -8.71 -17.33
CA ASP A 514 -29.53 -9.36 -16.02
C ASP A 514 -28.11 -9.61 -15.45
N PRO A 515 -27.82 -9.10 -14.23
CA PRO A 515 -26.52 -9.29 -13.58
C PRO A 515 -26.21 -10.76 -13.30
N VAL A 516 -27.21 -11.61 -13.03
CA VAL A 516 -27.00 -13.05 -12.78
C VAL A 516 -26.53 -13.75 -14.05
N ARG A 517 -27.22 -13.51 -15.17
CA ARG A 517 -26.77 -14.00 -16.49
C ARG A 517 -25.39 -13.48 -16.88
N LYS A 518 -25.08 -12.20 -16.61
CA LYS A 518 -23.72 -11.65 -16.84
C LYS A 518 -22.65 -12.40 -16.04
N ALA A 519 -22.92 -12.73 -14.77
CA ALA A 519 -22.00 -13.50 -13.94
C ALA A 519 -21.83 -14.94 -14.46
N GLN A 520 -22.92 -15.62 -14.83
CA GLN A 520 -22.88 -16.96 -15.43
C GLN A 520 -22.07 -16.99 -16.73
N GLU A 521 -22.29 -16.03 -17.63
CA GLU A 521 -21.55 -15.91 -18.88
C GLU A 521 -20.05 -15.72 -18.65
N ILE A 522 -19.65 -14.96 -17.62
CA ILE A 522 -18.24 -14.79 -17.27
C ILE A 522 -17.67 -16.10 -16.72
N LEU A 523 -18.40 -16.80 -15.85
CA LEU A 523 -17.96 -18.06 -15.23
C LEU A 523 -17.71 -19.16 -16.28
N LEU A 524 -18.50 -19.19 -17.35
CA LEU A 524 -18.38 -20.16 -18.46
C LEU A 524 -17.19 -19.88 -19.41
N ARG A 525 -16.54 -18.72 -19.30
CA ARG A 525 -15.36 -18.40 -20.13
C ARG A 525 -14.13 -19.18 -19.66
N THR A 526 -13.14 -19.36 -20.55
CA THR A 526 -11.89 -20.03 -20.17
C THR A 526 -11.14 -19.21 -19.11
N GLN A 527 -10.47 -19.88 -18.17
CA GLN A 527 -9.72 -19.21 -17.09
C GLN A 527 -8.71 -18.18 -17.61
N GLU A 528 -8.09 -18.45 -18.76
CA GLU A 528 -7.12 -17.55 -19.40
C GLU A 528 -7.75 -16.24 -19.88
N SER A 529 -9.00 -16.30 -20.36
CA SER A 529 -9.77 -15.13 -20.79
C SER A 529 -10.39 -14.33 -19.61
N GLN A 530 -10.35 -14.87 -18.39
CA GLN A 530 -10.86 -14.24 -17.18
C GLN A 530 -9.81 -13.36 -16.47
N LYS A 531 -8.50 -13.60 -16.66
CA LYS A 531 -7.42 -12.90 -15.95
C LYS A 531 -7.12 -11.51 -16.54
N ARG A 532 -7.69 -10.45 -15.95
CA ARG A 532 -7.20 -9.06 -16.14
C ARG A 532 -6.41 -8.54 -14.94
N ILE A 533 -6.60 -9.13 -13.76
CA ILE A 533 -5.94 -8.75 -12.51
C ILE A 533 -5.18 -9.97 -12.02
N ALA A 534 -3.86 -9.87 -11.96
CA ALA A 534 -3.00 -10.96 -11.51
C ALA A 534 -3.11 -11.12 -9.99
N LYS A 535 -3.38 -12.35 -9.51
CA LYS A 535 -3.35 -12.68 -8.07
C LYS A 535 -1.99 -12.27 -7.48
N PRO A 536 -1.90 -11.95 -6.18
CA PRO A 536 -0.65 -11.48 -5.57
C PRO A 536 0.55 -12.39 -5.81
N VAL A 537 0.37 -13.72 -5.76
CA VAL A 537 1.42 -14.72 -6.03
C VAL A 537 1.91 -14.71 -7.49
N ASP A 538 1.04 -14.32 -8.43
CA ASP A 538 1.27 -14.32 -9.88
C ASP A 538 1.70 -12.93 -10.41
N LEU A 539 2.02 -11.98 -9.53
CA LEU A 539 2.23 -10.57 -9.89
C LEU A 539 3.32 -10.35 -10.96
N PHE A 540 4.35 -11.21 -10.99
CA PHE A 540 5.46 -11.16 -11.94
C PHE A 540 5.32 -12.16 -13.11
N GLY A 541 4.16 -12.79 -13.24
CA GLY A 541 3.83 -13.69 -14.34
C GLY A 541 4.83 -14.85 -14.50
N ALA A 542 5.29 -15.05 -15.74
CA ALA A 542 6.21 -16.13 -16.08
C ALA A 542 7.66 -15.88 -15.64
N GLU A 543 8.02 -14.66 -15.22
CA GLU A 543 9.39 -14.35 -14.78
C GLU A 543 9.72 -15.10 -13.49
N ARG A 544 8.84 -15.01 -12.49
CA ARG A 544 9.00 -15.63 -11.17
C ARG A 544 7.69 -15.61 -10.37
N GLN A 545 7.60 -16.47 -9.36
CA GLN A 545 6.56 -16.35 -8.34
C GLN A 545 6.90 -15.25 -7.33
N ASN A 546 5.89 -14.51 -6.88
CA ASN A 546 6.02 -13.53 -5.80
C ASN A 546 6.12 -14.23 -4.43
N SER A 547 6.80 -13.61 -3.47
CA SER A 547 6.82 -14.04 -2.08
C SER A 547 5.44 -13.86 -1.43
N LYS A 548 5.01 -14.82 -0.61
CA LYS A 548 3.75 -14.73 0.16
C LYS A 548 3.96 -13.95 1.45
N GLY A 549 3.00 -13.11 1.81
CA GLY A 549 2.93 -12.49 3.13
C GLY A 549 1.86 -13.11 4.01
N ILE A 550 1.51 -12.38 5.06
CA ILE A 550 0.52 -12.80 6.06
C ILE A 550 -0.44 -11.64 6.29
N ASP A 551 -1.74 -11.90 6.20
CA ASP A 551 -2.75 -10.90 6.49
C ASP A 551 -2.91 -10.72 8.01
N LEU A 552 -2.24 -9.71 8.55
CA LEU A 552 -2.26 -9.40 9.99
C LEU A 552 -3.58 -8.77 10.46
N SER A 553 -4.54 -8.49 9.56
CA SER A 553 -5.89 -8.10 9.96
C SER A 553 -6.74 -9.30 10.40
N ASN A 554 -6.34 -10.53 10.05
CA ASN A 554 -7.08 -11.73 10.41
C ASN A 554 -6.59 -12.32 11.75
N ARG A 555 -7.38 -12.12 12.81
CA ARG A 555 -6.99 -12.54 14.17
C ARG A 555 -6.73 -14.04 14.35
N LYS A 556 -7.36 -14.91 13.55
CA LYS A 556 -7.07 -16.35 13.60
C LYS A 556 -5.69 -16.66 13.04
N VAL A 557 -5.34 -16.00 11.94
CA VAL A 557 -4.01 -16.10 11.33
C VAL A 557 -2.96 -15.54 12.27
N VAL A 558 -3.21 -14.37 12.88
CA VAL A 558 -2.31 -13.77 13.88
C VAL A 558 -2.11 -14.68 15.08
N ALA A 559 -3.17 -15.22 15.67
CA ALA A 559 -3.06 -16.12 16.82
C ALA A 559 -2.18 -17.34 16.50
N LYS A 560 -2.43 -17.97 15.33
CA LYS A 560 -1.62 -19.11 14.86
C LYS A 560 -0.16 -18.71 14.63
N LEU A 561 0.07 -17.55 14.00
CA LEU A 561 1.42 -17.03 13.77
C LEU A 561 2.18 -16.79 15.08
N THR A 562 1.52 -16.20 16.08
CA THR A 562 2.12 -15.96 17.40
C THR A 562 2.51 -17.26 18.08
N GLU A 563 1.65 -18.29 18.04
CA GLU A 563 1.97 -19.63 18.54
C GLU A 563 3.17 -20.23 17.81
N ASP A 564 3.19 -20.13 16.48
CA ASP A 564 4.28 -20.69 15.67
C ASP A 564 5.60 -19.96 15.96
N ILE A 565 5.62 -18.62 16.05
CA ILE A 565 6.80 -17.83 16.43
C ILE A 565 7.32 -18.23 17.81
N ALA A 566 6.42 -18.38 18.79
CA ALA A 566 6.76 -18.77 20.16
C ALA A 566 7.37 -20.18 20.23
N SER A 567 6.98 -21.08 19.33
CA SER A 567 7.53 -22.44 19.28
C SER A 567 9.00 -22.51 18.84
N TYR A 568 9.50 -21.47 18.16
CA TYR A 568 10.85 -21.42 17.58
C TYR A 568 11.85 -20.55 18.35
N MET A 569 11.57 -20.21 19.61
CA MET A 569 12.47 -19.42 20.46
C MET A 569 13.93 -19.88 20.33
N PRO A 570 14.84 -19.04 19.79
CA PRO A 570 16.23 -19.43 19.61
C PRO A 570 16.86 -19.61 20.99
N ARG A 571 17.01 -20.87 21.41
CA ARG A 571 17.81 -21.29 22.57
C ARG A 571 18.97 -22.08 22.01
N ALA A 572 19.89 -21.39 21.37
CA ALA A 572 20.99 -22.05 20.69
C ALA A 572 22.02 -22.57 21.72
N LYS A 573 22.49 -23.81 21.52
CA LYS A 573 23.87 -24.18 21.89
C LYS A 573 24.82 -23.25 21.14
N ALA A 574 26.03 -23.04 21.65
CA ALA A 574 27.03 -22.18 21.02
C ALA A 574 27.09 -22.37 19.49
N ILE A 575 26.78 -21.32 18.73
CA ILE A 575 26.89 -21.32 17.27
C ILE A 575 28.33 -20.96 16.87
N THR A 576 28.75 -21.44 15.70
CA THR A 576 30.13 -21.32 15.24
C THR A 576 30.16 -20.99 13.76
N SER A 577 31.32 -20.57 13.27
CA SER A 577 31.59 -20.56 11.83
C SER A 577 31.34 -21.94 11.20
N LEU A 578 30.90 -21.95 9.94
CA LEU A 578 30.67 -23.16 9.15
C LEU A 578 31.68 -23.20 8.02
N ILE A 579 32.68 -24.07 8.17
CA ILE A 579 33.75 -24.27 7.19
C ILE A 579 33.66 -25.69 6.65
N HIS A 580 33.51 -25.83 5.34
CA HIS A 580 33.25 -27.09 4.66
C HIS A 580 32.02 -27.83 5.24
N GLY A 581 30.99 -27.08 5.65
CA GLY A 581 29.78 -27.61 6.29
C GLY A 581 30.00 -28.10 7.73
N GLN A 582 31.20 -27.95 8.28
CA GLN A 582 31.55 -28.37 9.64
C GLN A 582 31.67 -27.17 10.57
N LYS A 583 31.35 -27.39 11.85
CA LYS A 583 31.43 -26.38 12.91
C LYS A 583 32.89 -26.12 13.29
N ALA A 584 33.35 -24.88 13.14
CA ALA A 584 34.67 -24.44 13.59
C ALA A 584 34.59 -23.81 14.99
N ALA A 585 34.67 -24.64 16.03
CA ALA A 585 34.53 -24.25 17.45
C ALA A 585 35.87 -23.85 18.11
N GLN A 586 36.72 -23.11 17.39
CA GLN A 586 38.05 -22.74 17.86
C GLN A 586 38.05 -21.23 18.05
N GLY A 587 37.77 -20.69 19.24
CA GLY A 587 37.65 -19.25 19.43
C GLY A 587 37.11 -18.86 20.80
N GLU A 588 36.93 -17.55 21.02
CA GLU A 588 36.32 -17.03 22.25
C GLU A 588 34.79 -17.10 22.18
N GLU A 589 34.17 -17.62 23.24
CA GLU A 589 32.72 -17.67 23.35
C GLU A 589 32.16 -16.34 23.88
N ARG A 590 31.17 -15.80 23.18
CA ARG A 590 30.47 -14.56 23.54
C ARG A 590 28.98 -14.83 23.68
N SER A 591 28.38 -14.34 24.76
CA SER A 591 26.94 -14.44 24.98
C SER A 591 26.17 -13.57 23.99
N LEU A 592 25.04 -14.09 23.48
CA LEU A 592 24.08 -13.35 22.66
C LEU A 592 22.87 -12.98 23.52
N VAL A 593 22.58 -11.68 23.57
CA VAL A 593 21.49 -11.10 24.36
C VAL A 593 20.57 -10.35 23.41
N SER A 594 19.26 -10.55 23.57
CA SER A 594 18.26 -9.88 22.76
C SER A 594 18.22 -8.37 23.05
N PRO A 595 18.04 -7.49 22.04
CA PRO A 595 17.82 -6.07 22.26
C PRO A 595 16.50 -5.77 22.99
N ILE A 596 15.55 -6.71 22.99
CA ILE A 596 14.21 -6.56 23.60
C ILE A 596 14.30 -6.44 25.12
N ARG A 597 15.19 -7.20 25.76
CA ARG A 597 15.39 -7.22 27.21
C ARG A 597 16.75 -7.80 27.59
N LYS A 598 17.42 -7.20 28.57
CA LYS A 598 18.80 -7.50 28.98
C LYS A 598 19.01 -8.92 29.54
N ASP A 599 17.97 -9.51 30.11
CA ASP A 599 18.01 -10.86 30.70
C ASP A 599 17.58 -11.97 29.71
N LEU A 600 17.14 -11.63 28.50
CA LEU A 600 16.81 -12.60 27.46
C LEU A 600 18.06 -13.02 26.69
N ARG A 601 18.65 -14.13 27.12
CA ARG A 601 19.76 -14.79 26.42
C ARG A 601 19.24 -15.67 25.28
N LEU A 602 19.81 -15.49 24.09
CA LEU A 602 19.48 -16.29 22.90
C LEU A 602 20.41 -17.50 22.73
N GLY A 603 21.55 -17.50 23.44
CA GLY A 603 22.60 -18.49 23.35
C GLY A 603 23.97 -17.81 23.37
N SER A 604 24.93 -18.38 22.65
CA SER A 604 26.28 -17.85 22.51
C SER A 604 26.84 -18.12 21.10
N VAL A 605 27.87 -17.37 20.74
CA VAL A 605 28.64 -17.54 19.50
C VAL A 605 30.12 -17.71 19.84
N ILE A 606 30.80 -18.64 19.17
CA ILE A 606 32.25 -18.77 19.22
C ILE A 606 32.82 -17.93 18.08
N ASP A 607 33.41 -16.79 18.41
CA ASP A 607 33.99 -15.85 17.44
C ASP A 607 35.23 -16.49 16.79
N ALA A 608 35.27 -16.52 15.46
CA ALA A 608 36.34 -17.11 14.68
C ALA A 608 37.65 -16.31 14.82
N PRO A 609 38.78 -16.98 15.11
CA PRO A 609 40.11 -16.43 15.02
C PRO A 609 40.55 -16.35 13.57
N GLN A 610 41.67 -15.65 13.35
CA GLN A 610 42.23 -15.40 12.03
C GLN A 610 42.42 -16.67 11.18
N HIS A 611 42.94 -17.76 11.75
CA HIS A 611 43.24 -18.98 10.97
C HIS A 611 41.98 -19.67 10.42
N VAL A 612 40.82 -19.52 11.08
CA VAL A 612 39.54 -20.03 10.58
C VAL A 612 39.09 -19.25 9.35
N ALA A 613 39.34 -17.93 9.32
CA ALA A 613 39.04 -17.10 8.16
C ALA A 613 39.92 -17.45 6.95
N GLU A 614 41.21 -17.70 7.19
CA GLU A 614 42.14 -18.19 6.15
C GLU A 614 41.72 -19.57 5.62
N GLN A 615 41.31 -20.48 6.51
CA GLN A 615 40.78 -21.79 6.13
C GLN A 615 39.52 -21.65 5.25
N ALA A 616 38.61 -20.73 5.57
CA ALA A 616 37.41 -20.47 4.77
C ALA A 616 37.77 -20.07 3.33
N MET A 617 38.73 -19.15 3.16
CA MET A 617 39.18 -18.70 1.85
C MET A 617 39.81 -19.83 1.04
N ARG A 618 40.61 -20.69 1.68
CA ARG A 618 41.21 -21.86 1.04
C ARG A 618 40.15 -22.86 0.55
N VAL A 619 39.18 -23.21 1.40
CA VAL A 619 38.11 -24.15 1.05
C VAL A 619 37.25 -23.60 -0.10
N ALA A 620 36.87 -22.32 -0.04
CA ALA A 620 36.12 -21.67 -1.12
C ALA A 620 36.90 -21.69 -2.44
N ARG A 621 38.22 -21.42 -2.38
CA ARG A 621 39.09 -21.49 -3.57
C ARG A 621 39.12 -22.89 -4.18
N GLU A 622 39.24 -23.93 -3.35
CA GLU A 622 39.24 -25.33 -3.79
C GLU A 622 37.89 -25.72 -4.45
N GLY A 623 36.76 -25.23 -3.93
CA GLY A 623 35.42 -25.48 -4.47
C GLY A 623 35.10 -24.73 -5.78
N PHE A 624 35.83 -23.66 -6.11
CA PHE A 624 35.45 -22.74 -7.18
C PHE A 624 35.31 -23.39 -8.56
N LEU A 625 36.27 -24.21 -8.97
CA LEU A 625 36.23 -24.82 -10.30
C LEU A 625 35.01 -25.75 -10.46
N LYS A 626 34.63 -26.45 -9.40
CA LYS A 626 33.45 -27.32 -9.40
C LYS A 626 32.15 -26.51 -9.44
N TRP A 627 32.07 -25.43 -8.67
CA TRP A 627 30.86 -24.60 -8.62
C TRP A 627 30.64 -23.81 -9.91
N THR A 628 31.70 -23.17 -10.45
CA THR A 628 31.59 -22.37 -11.68
C THR A 628 31.19 -23.21 -12.89
N ASN A 629 31.61 -24.48 -12.93
CA ASN A 629 31.24 -25.45 -13.96
C ASN A 629 29.90 -26.17 -13.71
N THR A 630 29.23 -25.91 -12.58
CA THR A 630 27.87 -26.41 -12.36
C THR A 630 26.93 -25.66 -13.30
N CYS A 631 26.09 -26.36 -14.08
CA CYS A 631 25.20 -25.71 -15.05
C CYS A 631 24.27 -24.68 -14.40
N VAL A 632 23.94 -23.63 -15.15
CA VAL A 632 23.21 -22.45 -14.66
C VAL A 632 21.84 -22.82 -14.12
N GLN A 633 21.12 -23.70 -14.80
CA GLN A 633 19.81 -24.18 -14.40
C GLN A 633 19.85 -24.89 -13.03
N LYS A 634 20.92 -25.63 -12.73
CA LYS A 634 21.09 -26.27 -11.43
C LYS A 634 21.39 -25.24 -10.34
N ARG A 635 22.17 -24.19 -10.63
CA ARG A 635 22.40 -23.09 -9.68
C ARG A 635 21.10 -22.33 -9.40
N ALA A 636 20.33 -22.00 -10.43
CA ALA A 636 19.02 -21.36 -10.30
C ALA A 636 18.03 -22.21 -9.49
N GLY A 637 17.90 -23.50 -9.81
CA GLY A 637 17.02 -24.41 -9.08
C GLY A 637 17.38 -24.59 -7.60
N ILE A 638 18.66 -24.44 -7.22
CA ILE A 638 19.07 -24.42 -5.80
C ILE A 638 18.55 -23.14 -5.11
N LEU A 639 18.66 -21.98 -5.75
CA LEU A 639 18.14 -20.71 -5.22
C LEU A 639 16.61 -20.75 -5.08
N GLU A 640 15.89 -21.27 -6.07
CA GLU A 640 14.44 -21.45 -6.04
C GLU A 640 14.03 -22.38 -4.88
N LYS A 641 14.73 -23.52 -4.73
CA LYS A 641 14.49 -24.43 -3.61
C LYS A 641 14.77 -23.76 -2.26
N ALA A 642 15.79 -22.91 -2.17
CA ALA A 642 16.07 -22.14 -0.95
C ALA A 642 14.94 -21.15 -0.62
N ALA A 643 14.39 -20.46 -1.62
CA ALA A 643 13.21 -19.62 -1.48
C ALA A 643 12.00 -20.40 -0.93
N ASP A 644 11.71 -21.58 -1.48
CA ASP A 644 10.59 -22.40 -1.01
C ASP A 644 10.80 -22.93 0.42
N MET A 645 12.05 -23.24 0.79
CA MET A 645 12.39 -23.65 2.15
C MET A 645 12.28 -22.50 3.16
N LEU A 646 12.62 -21.28 2.75
CA LEU A 646 12.42 -20.07 3.55
C LEU A 646 10.94 -19.78 3.76
N GLU A 647 10.13 -19.84 2.70
CA GLU A 647 8.68 -19.65 2.78
C GLU A 647 8.03 -20.67 3.74
N LYS A 648 8.42 -21.95 3.63
CA LYS A 648 7.95 -23.03 4.54
C LYS A 648 8.42 -22.85 5.99
N SER A 649 9.56 -22.19 6.20
CA SER A 649 10.16 -21.98 7.52
C SER A 649 9.94 -20.55 8.04
N MET A 650 8.97 -19.81 7.50
CA MET A 650 8.78 -18.39 7.79
C MET A 650 8.70 -18.11 9.29
N ALA A 651 7.84 -18.80 10.03
CA ALA A 651 7.67 -18.60 11.47
C ALA A 651 8.98 -18.73 12.27
N LYS A 652 9.86 -19.66 11.88
CA LYS A 652 11.19 -19.82 12.49
C LYS A 652 12.07 -18.58 12.25
N PHE A 653 12.14 -18.10 11.01
CA PHE A 653 12.94 -16.93 10.69
C PHE A 653 12.34 -15.64 11.27
N LEU A 654 11.01 -15.52 11.35
CA LEU A 654 10.35 -14.43 12.07
C LEU A 654 10.77 -14.41 13.54
N SER A 655 10.72 -15.55 14.22
CA SER A 655 11.17 -15.67 15.61
C SER A 655 12.62 -15.20 15.79
N ILE A 656 13.53 -15.65 14.92
CA ILE A 656 14.93 -15.22 14.97
C ILE A 656 15.05 -13.70 14.73
N LEU A 657 14.43 -13.16 13.68
CA LEU A 657 14.51 -11.74 13.34
C LEU A 657 13.94 -10.81 14.43
N ILE A 658 12.84 -11.22 15.07
CA ILE A 658 12.25 -10.48 16.17
C ILE A 658 13.19 -10.51 17.38
N HIS A 659 13.64 -11.69 17.80
CA HIS A 659 14.40 -11.86 19.03
C HIS A 659 15.87 -11.41 18.93
N GLU A 660 16.54 -11.68 17.81
CA GLU A 660 17.92 -11.31 17.56
C GLU A 660 18.05 -9.87 17.04
N GLY A 661 17.19 -9.48 16.08
CA GLY A 661 17.26 -8.17 15.42
C GLY A 661 16.34 -7.09 16.02
N GLY A 662 15.42 -7.44 16.93
CA GLY A 662 14.48 -6.48 17.52
C GLY A 662 13.37 -6.01 16.56
N LYS A 663 13.13 -6.72 15.46
CA LYS A 663 12.16 -6.32 14.42
C LYS A 663 10.72 -6.58 14.86
N THR A 664 9.80 -5.68 14.53
CA THR A 664 8.35 -5.93 14.65
C THR A 664 7.93 -7.08 13.74
N ILE A 665 6.77 -7.70 14.02
CA ILE A 665 6.24 -8.81 13.21
C ILE A 665 6.15 -8.42 11.73
N GLU A 666 5.65 -7.23 11.42
CA GLU A 666 5.54 -6.76 10.04
C GLU A 666 6.91 -6.60 9.36
N ASP A 667 7.88 -6.02 10.07
CA ASP A 667 9.23 -5.82 9.54
C ASP A 667 9.96 -7.16 9.29
N ALA A 668 9.72 -8.14 10.16
CA ALA A 668 10.25 -9.49 10.00
C ALA A 668 9.60 -10.21 8.80
N ILE A 669 8.29 -10.08 8.60
CA ILE A 669 7.60 -10.64 7.40
C ILE A 669 8.15 -10.02 6.13
N ALA A 670 8.25 -8.69 6.09
CA ALA A 670 8.78 -7.96 4.94
C ALA A 670 10.21 -8.42 4.60
N GLU A 671 11.07 -8.64 5.60
CA GLU A 671 12.44 -9.10 5.37
C GLU A 671 12.51 -10.55 4.88
N VAL A 672 11.73 -11.48 5.43
CA VAL A 672 11.69 -12.86 4.93
C VAL A 672 11.22 -12.88 3.47
N ARG A 673 10.21 -12.07 3.14
CA ARG A 673 9.73 -11.90 1.77
C ARG A 673 10.80 -11.36 0.84
N GLU A 674 11.50 -10.30 1.25
CA GLU A 674 12.62 -9.72 0.48
C GLU A 674 13.73 -10.75 0.23
N ALA A 675 14.06 -11.59 1.21
CA ALA A 675 15.02 -12.68 1.07
C ALA A 675 14.58 -13.74 0.04
N ILE A 676 13.31 -14.14 0.09
CA ILE A 676 12.70 -15.06 -0.90
C ILE A 676 12.73 -14.44 -2.30
N ASP A 677 12.38 -13.17 -2.40
CA ASP A 677 12.35 -12.45 -3.68
C ASP A 677 13.74 -12.32 -4.28
N PHE A 678 14.81 -12.08 -3.50
CA PHE A 678 16.19 -12.10 -4.00
C PHE A 678 16.57 -13.45 -4.61
N CYS A 679 16.26 -14.55 -3.93
CA CYS A 679 16.52 -15.89 -4.44
C CYS A 679 15.83 -16.13 -5.80
N ARG A 680 14.52 -15.88 -5.87
CA ARG A 680 13.73 -16.11 -7.09
C ARG A 680 14.13 -15.17 -8.22
N TYR A 681 14.35 -13.88 -7.91
CA TYR A 681 14.75 -12.87 -8.89
C TYR A 681 16.12 -13.18 -9.49
N TYR A 682 17.13 -13.49 -8.66
CA TYR A 682 18.45 -13.82 -9.18
C TYR A 682 18.48 -15.17 -9.89
N ALA A 683 17.68 -16.16 -9.49
CA ALA A 683 17.54 -17.41 -10.24
C ALA A 683 16.99 -17.15 -11.65
N ALA A 684 15.91 -16.38 -11.78
CA ALA A 684 15.29 -16.05 -13.06
C ALA A 684 16.24 -15.25 -13.97
N HIS A 685 16.74 -14.12 -13.48
CA HIS A 685 17.65 -13.27 -14.25
C HIS A 685 19.01 -13.92 -14.52
N GLY A 686 19.53 -14.68 -13.56
CA GLY A 686 20.77 -15.43 -13.74
C GLY A 686 20.64 -16.51 -14.81
N SER A 687 19.48 -17.17 -14.90
CA SER A 687 19.22 -18.16 -15.96
C SER A 687 19.24 -17.52 -17.35
N GLN A 688 18.69 -16.31 -17.49
CA GLN A 688 18.74 -15.55 -18.75
C GLN A 688 20.16 -15.07 -19.08
N LEU A 689 20.87 -14.53 -18.08
CA LEU A 689 22.16 -13.87 -18.28
C LEU A 689 23.34 -14.84 -18.47
N PHE A 690 23.31 -15.99 -17.78
CA PHE A 690 24.40 -16.97 -17.80
C PHE A 690 24.07 -18.24 -18.58
N GLY A 691 22.85 -18.37 -19.11
CA GLY A 691 22.35 -19.59 -19.74
C GLY A 691 23.08 -19.95 -21.04
N GLU A 692 22.86 -19.18 -22.10
CA GLU A 692 23.44 -19.44 -23.42
C GLU A 692 24.47 -18.36 -23.81
N PRO A 693 25.60 -18.73 -24.43
CA PRO A 693 26.52 -17.76 -25.02
C PRO A 693 25.82 -16.88 -26.06
N PHE A 694 26.05 -15.57 -26.00
CA PHE A 694 25.53 -14.62 -26.95
C PHE A 694 26.36 -14.64 -28.25
N ALA A 695 25.74 -15.00 -29.38
CA ALA A 695 26.38 -14.97 -30.68
C ALA A 695 26.59 -13.51 -31.14
N LEU A 696 27.83 -13.13 -31.39
CA LEU A 696 28.20 -11.82 -31.92
C LEU A 696 28.16 -11.84 -33.44
N LYS A 697 27.76 -10.71 -34.04
CA LYS A 697 27.87 -10.52 -35.50
C LYS A 697 29.35 -10.47 -35.88
N GLY A 698 29.71 -11.22 -36.92
CA GLY A 698 31.07 -11.31 -37.43
C GLY A 698 31.09 -11.63 -38.93
N PRO A 699 32.28 -11.72 -39.53
CA PRO A 699 32.43 -12.11 -40.94
C PRO A 699 31.99 -13.56 -41.16
N THR A 700 31.71 -13.89 -42.43
CA THR A 700 31.48 -15.27 -42.84
C THR A 700 32.71 -16.16 -42.56
N GLY A 701 32.49 -17.43 -42.22
CA GLY A 701 33.59 -18.34 -41.87
C GLY A 701 34.20 -18.09 -40.49
N GLU A 702 33.55 -17.28 -39.66
CA GLU A 702 33.94 -17.02 -38.27
C GLU A 702 32.72 -17.07 -37.34
N ARG A 703 32.87 -17.75 -36.21
CA ARG A 703 31.88 -17.75 -35.14
C ARG A 703 32.45 -17.09 -33.90
N ASN A 704 31.81 -16.01 -33.46
CA ASN A 704 32.15 -15.27 -32.26
C ASN A 704 31.05 -15.44 -31.21
N THR A 705 31.38 -15.95 -30.03
CA THR A 705 30.43 -16.08 -28.92
C THR A 705 30.95 -15.38 -27.67
N HIS A 706 30.13 -14.51 -27.10
CA HIS A 706 30.36 -13.82 -25.83
C HIS A 706 29.62 -14.51 -24.70
N TYR A 707 30.26 -14.68 -23.55
CA TYR A 707 29.63 -15.32 -22.40
C TYR A 707 30.26 -14.84 -21.08
N LEU A 708 29.51 -15.05 -20.00
CA LEU A 708 29.89 -14.64 -18.66
C LEU A 708 30.24 -15.85 -17.80
N VAL A 709 31.28 -15.72 -16.98
CA VAL A 709 31.68 -16.74 -16.00
C VAL A 709 31.96 -16.13 -14.64
N GLY A 710 31.87 -16.94 -13.57
CA GLY A 710 32.23 -16.50 -12.22
C GLY A 710 33.67 -16.01 -12.13
N ARG A 711 33.94 -15.02 -11.28
CA ARG A 711 35.27 -14.44 -11.07
C ARG A 711 36.16 -15.29 -10.15
N GLY A 712 35.60 -15.91 -9.11
CA GLY A 712 36.38 -16.65 -8.11
C GLY A 712 35.72 -16.73 -6.75
N VAL A 713 36.49 -16.45 -5.69
CA VAL A 713 36.00 -16.35 -4.31
C VAL A 713 35.49 -14.93 -4.05
N PHE A 714 34.22 -14.78 -3.74
CA PHE A 714 33.63 -13.52 -3.28
C PHE A 714 33.54 -13.48 -1.76
N LEU A 715 33.91 -12.34 -1.17
CA LEU A 715 33.65 -12.03 0.23
C LEU A 715 32.36 -11.23 0.33
N ALA A 716 31.35 -11.79 1.00
CA ALA A 716 30.09 -11.11 1.28
C ALA A 716 30.05 -10.65 2.74
N ILE A 717 29.96 -9.34 2.97
CA ILE A 717 29.90 -8.73 4.31
C ILE A 717 28.58 -7.99 4.46
N SER A 718 27.75 -8.46 5.40
CA SER A 718 26.38 -7.96 5.58
C SER A 718 26.19 -7.19 6.90
N PRO A 719 25.20 -6.28 6.97
CA PRO A 719 24.88 -5.51 8.16
C PRO A 719 23.93 -6.28 9.09
N TRP A 720 23.68 -5.71 10.27
CA TRP A 720 22.76 -6.26 11.29
C TRP A 720 21.30 -5.85 11.08
N ASN A 721 21.03 -4.79 10.32
CA ASN A 721 19.70 -4.21 10.22
C ASN A 721 18.77 -4.91 9.21
N PHE A 722 19.34 -5.62 8.23
CA PHE A 722 18.65 -6.61 7.39
C PHE A 722 19.49 -7.89 7.37
N PRO A 723 19.53 -8.60 8.50
CA PRO A 723 20.50 -9.66 8.71
C PRO A 723 20.14 -10.95 7.95
N LEU A 724 18.93 -11.06 7.39
CA LEU A 724 18.52 -12.12 6.49
C LEU A 724 18.53 -11.66 5.03
N ALA A 725 17.78 -10.60 4.69
CA ALA A 725 17.53 -10.27 3.27
C ALA A 725 18.79 -9.78 2.55
N ILE A 726 19.52 -8.81 3.11
CA ILE A 726 20.75 -8.30 2.49
C ILE A 726 21.83 -9.37 2.50
N PHE A 727 21.98 -10.12 3.60
CA PHE A 727 22.90 -11.25 3.68
C PHE A 727 22.64 -12.24 2.53
N LEU A 728 21.38 -12.66 2.37
CA LEU A 728 21.01 -13.64 1.37
C LEU A 728 21.11 -13.08 -0.05
N GLY A 729 20.70 -11.83 -0.28
CA GLY A 729 20.80 -11.18 -1.58
C GLY A 729 22.24 -11.09 -2.09
N GLN A 730 23.18 -10.70 -1.22
CA GLN A 730 24.61 -10.68 -1.55
C GLN A 730 25.16 -12.08 -1.86
N VAL A 731 24.87 -13.06 -0.99
CA VAL A 731 25.37 -14.43 -1.11
C VAL A 731 24.82 -15.12 -2.36
N THR A 732 23.52 -15.03 -2.59
CA THR A 732 22.84 -15.71 -3.70
C THR A 732 23.18 -15.09 -5.05
N ALA A 733 23.35 -13.77 -5.14
CA ALA A 733 23.85 -13.12 -6.36
C ALA A 733 25.23 -13.65 -6.77
N ALA A 734 26.17 -13.72 -5.82
CA ALA A 734 27.52 -14.23 -6.08
C ALA A 734 27.50 -15.72 -6.47
N LEU A 735 26.74 -16.55 -5.75
CA LEU A 735 26.57 -17.97 -6.06
C LEU A 735 25.96 -18.19 -7.45
N MET A 736 24.92 -17.41 -7.80
CA MET A 736 24.23 -17.54 -9.09
C MET A 736 25.14 -17.22 -10.28
N ALA A 737 25.99 -16.20 -10.13
CA ALA A 737 27.03 -15.86 -11.10
C ALA A 737 28.18 -16.89 -11.17
N GLY A 738 28.14 -17.96 -10.38
CA GLY A 738 29.11 -19.06 -10.41
C GLY A 738 30.36 -18.82 -9.55
N ASN A 739 30.28 -17.94 -8.56
CA ASN A 739 31.35 -17.70 -7.58
C ASN A 739 31.14 -18.56 -6.33
N THR A 740 32.22 -18.93 -5.66
CA THR A 740 32.15 -19.41 -4.28
C THR A 740 32.15 -18.23 -3.33
N VAL A 741 31.54 -18.38 -2.17
CA VAL A 741 31.32 -17.28 -1.24
C VAL A 741 31.88 -17.60 0.13
N VAL A 742 32.61 -16.63 0.70
CA VAL A 742 32.87 -16.55 2.13
C VAL A 742 31.98 -15.44 2.68
N ALA A 743 30.99 -15.80 3.47
CA ALA A 743 30.03 -14.88 4.05
C ALA A 743 30.42 -14.50 5.48
N LYS A 744 30.43 -13.22 5.80
CA LYS A 744 30.69 -12.66 7.12
C LYS A 744 29.50 -11.81 7.55
N SER A 745 28.79 -12.24 8.59
CA SER A 745 27.65 -11.50 9.13
C SER A 745 28.08 -10.40 10.11
N ALA A 746 27.18 -9.48 10.43
CA ALA A 746 27.36 -8.58 11.58
C ALA A 746 27.48 -9.37 12.89
N ALA A 747 28.18 -8.80 13.88
CA ALA A 747 28.44 -9.48 15.15
C ALA A 747 27.21 -9.55 16.06
N GLN A 748 26.23 -8.68 15.82
CA GLN A 748 24.95 -8.59 16.50
C GLN A 748 23.96 -9.67 16.06
N THR A 749 24.03 -10.13 14.81
CA THR A 749 23.03 -11.03 14.19
C THR A 749 23.60 -12.34 13.62
N PRO A 750 24.39 -13.12 14.39
CA PRO A 750 25.01 -14.35 13.89
C PRO A 750 24.07 -15.57 13.78
N ILE A 751 22.97 -15.64 14.54
CA ILE A 751 22.02 -16.78 14.56
C ILE A 751 21.31 -16.89 13.22
N VAL A 752 20.75 -15.79 12.72
CA VAL A 752 20.07 -15.80 11.42
C VAL A 752 21.01 -16.17 10.27
N ALA A 753 22.24 -15.66 10.29
CA ALA A 753 23.26 -16.01 9.31
C ALA A 753 23.64 -17.51 9.37
N PHE A 754 23.77 -18.06 10.58
CA PHE A 754 24.03 -19.48 10.78
C PHE A 754 22.89 -20.36 10.23
N GLU A 755 21.65 -20.02 10.55
CA GLU A 755 20.49 -20.79 10.13
C GLU A 755 20.22 -20.70 8.63
N VAL A 756 20.44 -19.55 8.00
CA VAL A 756 20.23 -19.39 6.55
C VAL A 756 21.35 -20.06 5.73
N VAL A 757 22.61 -20.06 6.19
CA VAL A 757 23.68 -20.80 5.51
C VAL A 757 23.45 -22.31 5.58
N ARG A 758 22.97 -22.81 6.73
CA ARG A 758 22.54 -24.22 6.84
C ARG A 758 21.42 -24.53 5.86
N LEU A 759 20.41 -23.65 5.76
CA LEU A 759 19.32 -23.79 4.81
C LEU A 759 19.82 -23.82 3.35
N LEU A 760 20.79 -22.98 2.98
CA LEU A 760 21.39 -22.97 1.64
C LEU A 760 22.11 -24.29 1.33
N HIS A 761 22.83 -24.86 2.30
CA HIS A 761 23.43 -26.19 2.14
C HIS A 761 22.36 -27.28 1.95
N ASP A 762 21.30 -27.27 2.77
CA ASP A 762 20.18 -28.20 2.65
C ASP A 762 19.41 -28.03 1.32
N ALA A 763 19.37 -26.81 0.79
CA ALA A 763 18.81 -26.51 -0.53
C ALA A 763 19.67 -27.12 -1.65
N GLY A 764 20.98 -27.20 -1.47
CA GLY A 764 21.91 -27.89 -2.36
C GLY A 764 23.18 -27.11 -2.70
N VAL A 765 23.43 -25.97 -2.07
CA VAL A 765 24.71 -25.25 -2.21
C VAL A 765 25.82 -26.12 -1.63
N PRO A 766 26.83 -26.52 -2.43
CA PRO A 766 27.93 -27.34 -1.96
C PRO A 766 28.65 -26.71 -0.77
N THR A 767 29.07 -27.54 0.19
CA THR A 767 29.76 -27.09 1.41
C THR A 767 31.15 -26.52 1.14
N ASP A 768 31.73 -26.79 -0.02
CA ASP A 768 32.96 -26.17 -0.54
C ASP A 768 32.68 -24.86 -1.31
N ALA A 769 31.42 -24.56 -1.64
CA ALA A 769 31.04 -23.35 -2.38
C ALA A 769 30.58 -22.19 -1.48
N LEU A 770 30.15 -22.45 -0.25
CA LEU A 770 29.70 -21.42 0.69
C LEU A 770 30.27 -21.67 2.09
N GLN A 771 30.96 -20.68 2.63
CA GLN A 771 31.52 -20.69 3.99
C GLN A 771 30.88 -19.58 4.82
N LEU A 772 30.67 -19.80 6.12
CA LEU A 772 30.24 -18.77 7.06
C LEU A 772 31.36 -18.49 8.07
N VAL A 773 31.76 -17.23 8.16
CA VAL A 773 32.71 -16.73 9.16
C VAL A 773 31.98 -15.80 10.12
N LEU A 774 31.82 -16.27 11.36
CA LEU A 774 31.26 -15.51 12.48
C LEU A 774 32.41 -14.96 13.31
N GLY A 775 32.66 -13.65 13.27
CA GLY A 775 33.72 -13.03 14.06
C GLY A 775 33.76 -11.51 13.91
N LYS A 776 34.51 -10.86 14.82
CA LYS A 776 34.70 -9.40 14.79
C LYS A 776 35.50 -8.99 13.55
N GLY A 777 35.07 -7.92 12.88
CA GLY A 777 35.74 -7.41 11.67
C GLY A 777 37.21 -7.05 11.89
N SER A 778 37.57 -6.60 13.10
CA SER A 778 38.96 -6.32 13.49
C SER A 778 39.87 -7.56 13.53
N VAL A 779 39.30 -8.77 13.65
CA VAL A 779 40.05 -10.03 13.75
C VAL A 779 40.05 -10.75 12.41
N VAL A 780 38.87 -10.93 11.80
CA VAL A 780 38.72 -11.72 10.57
C VAL A 780 38.77 -10.87 9.29
N GLY A 781 38.64 -9.55 9.36
CA GLY A 781 38.53 -8.69 8.18
C GLY A 781 39.80 -8.67 7.34
N LYS A 782 40.95 -8.39 7.97
CA LYS A 782 42.26 -8.36 7.31
C LYS A 782 42.60 -9.68 6.58
N PRO A 783 42.59 -10.85 7.25
CA PRO A 783 42.93 -12.11 6.58
C PRO A 783 41.98 -12.47 5.43
N LEU A 784 40.70 -12.05 5.48
CA LEU A 784 39.76 -12.26 4.37
C LEU A 784 40.05 -11.33 3.18
N LEU A 785 40.30 -10.04 3.46
CA LEU A 785 40.49 -9.01 2.45
C LEU A 785 41.83 -9.15 1.72
N GLU A 786 42.89 -9.51 2.42
CA GLU A 786 44.24 -9.62 1.85
C GLU A 786 44.52 -10.98 1.19
N HIS A 787 43.62 -11.96 1.35
CA HIS A 787 43.86 -13.31 0.85
C HIS A 787 44.05 -13.34 -0.69
N PRO A 788 45.09 -14.00 -1.23
CA PRO A 788 45.40 -13.99 -2.67
C PRO A 788 44.30 -14.52 -3.59
N SER A 789 43.43 -15.40 -3.07
CA SER A 789 42.32 -16.00 -3.83
C SER A 789 41.06 -15.14 -3.93
N LEU A 790 40.98 -14.00 -3.21
CA LEU A 790 39.81 -13.14 -3.25
C LEU A 790 39.67 -12.51 -4.63
N ALA A 791 38.49 -12.64 -5.22
CA ALA A 791 38.16 -12.20 -6.58
C ALA A 791 37.09 -11.09 -6.63
N GLY A 792 36.57 -10.67 -5.48
CA GLY A 792 35.59 -9.59 -5.35
C GLY A 792 35.06 -9.46 -3.92
N VAL A 793 34.56 -8.27 -3.58
CA VAL A 793 33.90 -7.99 -2.30
C VAL A 793 32.53 -7.39 -2.58
N VAL A 794 31.52 -7.91 -1.91
CA VAL A 794 30.21 -7.27 -1.77
C VAL A 794 30.00 -6.91 -0.30
N PHE A 795 29.80 -5.63 -0.04
CA PHE A 795 29.74 -5.05 1.30
C PHE A 795 28.48 -4.20 1.43
N THR A 796 27.82 -4.32 2.57
CA THR A 796 26.80 -3.35 2.99
C THR A 796 27.01 -2.98 4.45
N GLY A 797 27.11 -1.68 4.72
CA GLY A 797 27.40 -1.16 6.07
C GLY A 797 27.82 0.31 6.06
N SER A 798 28.63 0.73 7.03
CA SER A 798 29.00 2.15 7.18
C SER A 798 30.00 2.64 6.14
N ASN A 799 30.01 3.96 5.89
CA ASN A 799 30.97 4.61 4.99
C ASN A 799 32.43 4.44 5.44
N GLU A 800 32.67 4.50 6.75
CA GLU A 800 33.99 4.33 7.35
C GLU A 800 34.54 2.93 7.06
N THR A 801 33.69 1.91 7.19
CA THR A 801 34.06 0.52 6.92
C THR A 801 34.26 0.28 5.42
N ALA A 802 33.41 0.86 4.55
CA ALA A 802 33.60 0.78 3.10
C ALA A 802 34.94 1.39 2.65
N ARG A 803 35.32 2.55 3.19
CA ARG A 803 36.62 3.19 2.92
C ARG A 803 37.79 2.35 3.43
N LEU A 804 37.67 1.75 4.61
CA LEU A 804 38.68 0.82 5.12
C LEU A 804 38.89 -0.36 4.16
N ILE A 805 37.79 -1.00 3.73
CA ILE A 805 37.84 -2.10 2.76
C ILE A 805 38.50 -1.64 1.46
N GLN A 806 38.07 -0.50 0.91
CA GLN A 806 38.63 0.04 -0.33
C GLN A 806 40.14 0.29 -0.23
N ASN A 807 40.60 0.87 0.88
CA ASN A 807 42.02 1.15 1.12
C ASN A 807 42.82 -0.15 1.28
N THR A 808 42.28 -1.16 1.95
CA THR A 808 42.93 -2.47 2.03
C THR A 808 43.01 -3.12 0.65
N LEU A 809 41.94 -3.08 -0.15
CA LEU A 809 41.92 -3.67 -1.49
C LEU A 809 42.88 -2.98 -2.46
N SER A 810 43.06 -1.66 -2.35
CA SER A 810 43.98 -0.91 -3.23
C SER A 810 45.46 -1.17 -2.94
N GLN A 811 45.79 -1.65 -1.74
CA GLN A 811 47.14 -2.01 -1.33
C GLN A 811 47.53 -3.45 -1.68
N ARG A 812 46.59 -4.27 -2.17
CA ARG A 812 46.87 -5.66 -2.49
C ARG A 812 47.75 -5.81 -3.71
N GLU A 813 48.68 -6.75 -3.64
CA GLU A 813 49.41 -7.26 -4.79
C GLU A 813 48.53 -8.27 -5.55
N GLY A 814 48.37 -8.11 -6.87
CA GLY A 814 47.55 -8.99 -7.71
C GLY A 814 46.52 -8.25 -8.58
N HIS A 815 45.47 -8.95 -9.00
CA HIS A 815 44.41 -8.36 -9.81
C HIS A 815 43.56 -7.38 -9.01
N ILE A 816 43.21 -6.23 -9.61
CA ILE A 816 42.24 -5.29 -9.03
C ILE A 816 40.87 -5.97 -8.98
N VAL A 817 40.37 -6.21 -7.77
CA VAL A 817 39.09 -6.88 -7.56
C VAL A 817 37.93 -5.87 -7.52
N PRO A 818 36.72 -6.25 -7.99
CA PRO A 818 35.53 -5.41 -7.83
C PRO A 818 35.16 -5.29 -6.35
N LEU A 819 34.80 -4.07 -5.94
CA LEU A 819 34.09 -3.77 -4.72
C LEU A 819 32.69 -3.28 -5.09
N ILE A 820 31.67 -3.95 -4.55
CA ILE A 820 30.30 -3.44 -4.49
C ILE A 820 30.09 -3.01 -3.04
N ALA A 821 29.97 -1.71 -2.78
CA ALA A 821 29.75 -1.18 -1.44
C ALA A 821 28.46 -0.37 -1.43
N GLU A 822 27.46 -0.85 -0.70
CA GLU A 822 26.22 -0.11 -0.43
C GLU A 822 26.30 0.46 1.00
N THR A 823 26.13 1.77 1.15
CA THR A 823 26.36 2.48 2.41
C THR A 823 25.13 3.29 2.84
N GLY A 824 25.28 4.11 3.88
CA GLY A 824 24.19 4.88 4.47
C GLY A 824 23.74 6.10 3.66
N GLY A 825 22.84 6.88 4.24
CA GLY A 825 22.27 8.07 3.60
C GLY A 825 21.72 9.11 4.57
N ILE A 826 21.92 10.39 4.26
CA ILE A 826 21.11 11.47 4.82
C ILE A 826 19.91 11.67 3.89
N ASN A 827 18.94 10.77 4.02
CA ASN A 827 17.78 10.73 3.13
C ASN A 827 16.83 11.89 3.43
N ALA A 828 16.38 12.55 2.36
CA ALA A 828 15.52 13.72 2.46
C ALA A 828 14.10 13.46 1.96
N MET A 829 13.13 14.24 2.43
CA MET A 829 11.81 14.36 1.82
C MET A 829 11.51 15.84 1.57
N ILE A 830 11.08 16.18 0.36
CA ILE A 830 10.61 17.52 0.00
C ILE A 830 9.08 17.51 0.00
N ILE A 831 8.47 18.43 0.75
CA ILE A 831 7.02 18.56 0.91
C ILE A 831 6.64 19.98 0.51
N ASP A 832 5.94 20.12 -0.61
CA ASP A 832 5.38 21.40 -1.04
C ASP A 832 3.95 21.60 -0.51
N SER A 833 3.40 22.81 -0.66
CA SER A 833 2.09 23.16 -0.15
C SER A 833 0.90 22.50 -0.89
N SER A 834 1.16 21.77 -1.99
CA SER A 834 0.14 20.99 -2.70
C SER A 834 -0.04 19.58 -2.13
N ALA A 835 0.87 19.15 -1.24
CA ALA A 835 0.81 17.84 -0.61
C ALA A 835 -0.43 17.66 0.28
N LEU A 836 -0.94 16.43 0.33
CA LEU A 836 -1.96 16.03 1.31
C LEU A 836 -1.28 15.76 2.65
N LEU A 837 -1.53 16.59 3.67
CA LEU A 837 -0.83 16.53 4.95
C LEU A 837 -1.04 15.20 5.69
N GLU A 838 -2.25 14.66 5.65
CA GLU A 838 -2.63 13.41 6.32
C GLU A 838 -1.80 12.24 5.78
N GLN A 839 -1.75 12.09 4.46
CA GLN A 839 -0.90 11.10 3.78
C GLN A 839 0.58 11.37 4.02
N THR A 840 0.99 12.62 3.97
CA THR A 840 2.40 13.02 4.17
C THR A 840 2.88 12.63 5.56
N VAL A 841 2.06 12.85 6.60
CA VAL A 841 2.39 12.46 7.98
C VAL A 841 2.47 10.94 8.10
N ASP A 842 1.56 10.16 7.51
CA ASP A 842 1.64 8.69 7.50
C ASP A 842 2.95 8.19 6.88
N ASP A 843 3.31 8.77 5.73
CA ASP A 843 4.52 8.45 5.01
C ASP A 843 5.78 8.84 5.79
N VAL A 844 5.75 9.97 6.51
CA VAL A 844 6.84 10.44 7.38
C VAL A 844 7.00 9.53 8.59
N ILE A 845 5.91 9.21 9.30
CA ILE A 845 5.92 8.29 10.45
C ILE A 845 6.55 6.95 10.04
N THR A 846 6.07 6.40 8.92
CA THR A 846 6.56 5.14 8.37
C THR A 846 8.03 5.25 7.96
N SER A 847 8.43 6.32 7.26
CA SER A 847 9.78 6.44 6.71
C SER A 847 10.83 6.76 7.78
N ALA A 848 10.48 7.49 8.83
CA ALA A 848 11.42 7.95 9.84
C ALA A 848 11.54 6.98 11.03
N PHE A 849 10.43 6.38 11.47
CA PHE A 849 10.37 5.71 12.78
C PHE A 849 10.20 4.19 12.71
N ARG A 850 9.70 3.64 11.60
CA ARG A 850 9.60 2.18 11.42
C ARG A 850 10.96 1.51 11.58
N SER A 851 10.98 0.32 12.20
CA SER A 851 12.21 -0.39 12.59
C SER A 851 13.13 0.44 13.52
N ALA A 852 12.56 1.32 14.35
CA ALA A 852 13.28 2.30 15.16
C ALA A 852 14.24 3.17 14.33
N GLY A 853 13.88 3.50 13.09
CA GLY A 853 14.73 4.29 12.20
C GLY A 853 16.01 3.59 11.74
N GLN A 854 16.12 2.26 11.90
CA GLN A 854 17.33 1.49 11.59
C GLN A 854 17.36 0.93 10.15
N ARG A 855 16.81 1.68 9.18
CA ARG A 855 16.96 1.35 7.75
C ARG A 855 17.89 2.36 7.10
N CYS A 856 18.73 1.91 6.17
CA CYS A 856 19.54 2.83 5.36
C CYS A 856 18.66 3.79 4.54
N SER A 857 17.43 3.39 4.19
CA SER A 857 16.43 4.21 3.50
C SER A 857 15.58 5.11 4.41
N CYS A 858 15.79 5.09 5.73
CA CYS A 858 14.93 5.88 6.63
C CYS A 858 15.08 7.37 6.38
N LEU A 859 13.96 8.10 6.45
CA LEU A 859 13.91 9.54 6.33
C LEU A 859 14.66 10.20 7.49
N ARG A 860 15.62 11.06 7.17
CA ARG A 860 16.45 11.78 8.16
C ARG A 860 16.16 13.27 8.19
N LEU A 861 15.82 13.86 7.04
CA LEU A 861 15.68 15.30 6.87
C LEU A 861 14.45 15.66 6.04
N ILE A 862 13.57 16.49 6.57
CA ILE A 862 12.43 17.04 5.85
C ILE A 862 12.75 18.47 5.42
N TYR A 863 12.42 18.78 4.18
CA TYR A 863 12.21 20.15 3.71
C TYR A 863 10.71 20.34 3.51
N VAL A 864 10.09 21.13 4.37
CA VAL A 864 8.66 21.45 4.28
C VAL A 864 8.47 22.91 3.92
N GLN A 865 7.57 23.19 2.99
CA GLN A 865 7.29 24.55 2.59
C GLN A 865 6.70 25.36 3.76
N GLU A 866 7.21 26.59 3.97
CA GLU A 866 6.85 27.45 5.11
C GLU A 866 5.33 27.56 5.32
N ASP A 867 4.57 27.71 4.22
CA ASP A 867 3.13 27.94 4.22
C ASP A 867 2.29 26.82 4.88
N ILE A 868 2.84 25.61 4.98
CA ILE A 868 2.16 24.44 5.57
C ILE A 868 2.90 23.86 6.78
N ALA A 869 4.08 24.40 7.14
CA ALA A 869 4.99 23.79 8.10
C ALA A 869 4.40 23.68 9.52
N ASP A 870 3.68 24.71 10.00
CA ASP A 870 3.04 24.68 11.32
C ASP A 870 1.96 23.61 11.44
N ALA A 871 1.12 23.48 10.41
CA ALA A 871 0.06 22.47 10.36
C ALA A 871 0.65 21.06 10.28
N PHE A 872 1.67 20.90 9.44
CA PHE A 872 2.43 19.66 9.33
C PHE A 872 3.06 19.25 10.67
N CYS A 873 3.82 20.14 11.32
CA CYS A 873 4.48 19.86 12.60
C CYS A 873 3.48 19.49 13.70
N ARG A 874 2.31 20.16 13.75
CA ARG A 874 1.25 19.85 14.71
C ARG A 874 0.68 18.44 14.50
N MET A 875 0.34 18.09 13.27
CA MET A 875 -0.20 16.77 12.94
C MET A 875 0.84 15.67 13.16
N LEU A 876 2.09 15.90 12.78
CA LEU A 876 3.21 14.99 13.04
C LEU A 876 3.39 14.73 14.54
N LYS A 877 3.37 15.78 15.37
CA LYS A 877 3.46 15.65 16.84
C LYS A 877 2.35 14.76 17.40
N GLY A 878 1.11 14.97 16.97
CA GLY A 878 -0.03 14.16 17.43
C GLY A 878 0.03 12.71 16.94
N ALA A 879 0.46 12.48 15.70
CA ALA A 879 0.65 11.13 15.16
C ALA A 879 1.77 10.38 15.90
N MET A 880 2.87 11.05 16.23
CA MET A 880 3.93 10.50 17.09
C MET A 880 3.40 10.15 18.49
N ALA A 881 2.48 10.95 19.05
CA ALA A 881 1.90 10.69 20.35
C ALA A 881 1.08 9.39 20.40
N ALA A 882 0.61 8.90 19.26
CA ALA A 882 -0.18 7.68 19.14
C ALA A 882 0.64 6.39 18.90
N LEU A 883 1.96 6.49 18.68
CA LEU A 883 2.83 5.34 18.43
C LEU A 883 3.11 4.51 19.70
N ASN A 884 3.16 3.20 19.52
CA ASN A 884 3.48 2.22 20.56
C ASN A 884 4.93 1.74 20.45
N ILE A 885 5.75 2.17 21.40
CA ILE A 885 7.05 1.55 21.66
C ILE A 885 6.83 0.32 22.54
N GLY A 886 7.48 -0.81 22.24
CA GLY A 886 7.42 -1.96 23.13
C GLY A 886 8.06 -3.23 22.60
N ASN A 887 7.64 -4.36 23.20
CA ASN A 887 8.11 -5.69 22.82
C ASN A 887 7.66 -6.03 21.38
N PRO A 888 8.59 -6.19 20.43
CA PRO A 888 8.25 -6.38 19.02
C PRO A 888 7.58 -7.74 18.71
N ASN A 889 7.47 -8.66 19.69
CA ASN A 889 6.65 -9.86 19.57
C ASN A 889 5.14 -9.61 19.67
N LEU A 890 4.73 -8.40 20.05
CA LEU A 890 3.32 -8.03 20.14
C LEU A 890 2.91 -7.28 18.88
N LEU A 891 1.79 -7.67 18.27
CA LEU A 891 1.30 -7.03 17.05
C LEU A 891 1.04 -5.53 17.21
N LYS A 892 0.69 -5.08 18.42
CA LYS A 892 0.45 -3.67 18.76
C LYS A 892 1.68 -2.77 18.80
N THR A 893 2.88 -3.32 18.64
CA THR A 893 4.13 -2.56 18.74
C THR A 893 4.54 -2.02 17.37
N ASP A 894 4.61 -0.69 17.27
CA ASP A 894 5.05 0.01 16.06
C ASP A 894 6.57 0.17 16.01
N VAL A 895 7.17 0.42 17.17
CA VAL A 895 8.60 0.72 17.32
C VAL A 895 9.24 -0.23 18.33
N GLY A 896 10.12 -1.10 17.83
CA GLY A 896 10.95 -2.00 18.63
C GLY A 896 12.21 -1.32 19.21
N PRO A 897 13.11 -2.10 19.82
CA PRO A 897 14.38 -1.58 20.33
C PRO A 897 15.38 -1.26 19.20
N VAL A 898 16.39 -0.46 19.51
CA VAL A 898 17.63 -0.37 18.73
C VAL A 898 18.54 -1.57 19.03
N ILE A 899 19.49 -1.85 18.14
CA ILE A 899 20.20 -3.14 18.11
C ILE A 899 21.06 -3.41 19.36
N ASP A 900 21.73 -2.41 19.92
CA ASP A 900 22.62 -2.59 21.07
C ASP A 900 22.71 -1.32 21.94
N ALA A 901 23.34 -1.47 23.11
CA ALA A 901 23.50 -0.38 24.07
C ALA A 901 24.40 0.76 23.57
N ALA A 902 25.33 0.48 22.65
CA ALA A 902 26.17 1.51 22.07
C ALA A 902 25.35 2.44 21.16
N ALA A 903 24.43 1.86 20.37
CA ALA A 903 23.47 2.63 19.58
C ALA A 903 22.56 3.50 20.47
N VAL A 904 22.09 2.98 21.61
CA VAL A 904 21.32 3.77 22.59
C VAL A 904 22.12 4.99 23.04
N SER A 905 23.35 4.78 23.55
CA SER A 905 24.17 5.86 24.08
C SER A 905 24.54 6.91 23.02
N GLU A 906 24.82 6.50 21.77
CA GLU A 906 25.10 7.42 20.68
C GLU A 906 23.87 8.29 20.34
N LEU A 907 22.70 7.67 20.26
CA LEU A 907 21.47 8.36 19.90
C LEU A 907 20.97 9.29 21.02
N GLU A 908 21.10 8.88 22.28
CA GLU A 908 20.80 9.72 23.44
C GLU A 908 21.71 10.95 23.49
N ALA A 909 23.03 10.75 23.34
CA ALA A 909 23.98 11.87 23.32
C ALA A 909 23.70 12.84 22.15
N TYR A 910 23.30 12.32 20.99
CA TYR A 910 22.91 13.14 19.85
C TYR A 910 21.61 13.93 20.11
N ALA A 911 20.58 13.28 20.67
CA ALA A 911 19.32 13.93 21.02
C ALA A 911 19.52 15.02 22.09
N ASP A 912 20.38 14.77 23.09
CA ASP A 912 20.74 15.76 24.11
C ASP A 912 21.40 16.99 23.48
N SER A 913 22.34 16.78 22.55
CA SER A 913 22.95 17.88 21.80
C SER A 913 21.94 18.68 20.97
N LEU A 914 20.98 18.00 20.32
CA LEU A 914 19.94 18.68 19.55
C LEU A 914 18.99 19.47 20.44
N SER A 915 18.64 18.97 21.62
CA SER A 915 17.75 19.65 22.56
C SER A 915 18.25 21.04 22.99
N GLN A 916 19.57 21.27 22.88
CA GLN A 916 20.21 22.56 23.20
C GLN A 916 20.25 23.53 22.01
N GLN A 917 20.02 23.06 20.79
CA GLN A 917 20.28 23.81 19.54
C GLN A 917 19.12 23.83 18.55
N ALA A 918 18.06 23.04 18.80
CA ALA A 918 16.94 22.83 17.91
C ALA A 918 15.62 22.81 18.69
N THR A 919 14.51 23.08 18.00
CA THR A 919 13.18 23.07 18.62
C THR A 919 12.58 21.68 18.55
N LEU A 920 12.22 21.11 19.71
CA LEU A 920 11.52 19.83 19.75
C LEU A 920 10.08 19.99 19.22
N VAL A 921 9.77 19.32 18.12
CA VAL A 921 8.41 19.28 17.55
C VAL A 921 7.57 18.24 18.25
N GLY A 922 8.11 17.03 18.42
CA GLY A 922 7.39 15.90 19.00
C GLY A 922 8.32 14.82 19.53
N LYS A 923 7.86 14.13 20.56
CA LYS A 923 8.53 12.98 21.17
C LYS A 923 7.44 11.99 21.58
N THR A 924 7.61 10.72 21.21
CA THR A 924 6.63 9.66 21.52
C THR A 924 6.55 9.41 23.03
N PRO A 925 5.42 8.89 23.55
CA PRO A 925 5.34 8.38 24.91
C PRO A 925 6.37 7.27 25.15
N PHE A 926 6.90 7.19 26.36
CA PHE A 926 7.74 6.07 26.80
C PHE A 926 7.02 5.31 27.89
N PRO A 927 6.41 4.15 27.57
CA PRO A 927 5.64 3.40 28.55
C PRO A 927 6.50 3.00 29.76
N SER A 928 5.97 3.21 30.97
CA SER A 928 6.68 2.90 32.22
C SER A 928 6.84 1.40 32.47
N ASP A 929 6.07 0.57 31.78
CA ASP A 929 6.07 -0.89 31.85
C ASP A 929 6.95 -1.55 30.78
N LEU A 930 7.75 -0.76 30.02
CA LEU A 930 8.72 -1.31 29.09
C LEU A 930 9.72 -2.22 29.82
N PRO A 931 10.04 -3.41 29.27
CA PRO A 931 11.11 -4.23 29.81
C PRO A 931 12.45 -3.50 29.67
N GLU A 932 13.40 -3.79 30.57
CA GLU A 932 14.77 -3.25 30.46
C GLU A 932 15.48 -3.79 29.21
N GLY A 933 15.35 -3.09 28.09
CA GLY A 933 16.01 -3.37 26.80
C GLY A 933 16.64 -2.13 26.20
N ASN A 934 17.03 -2.22 24.93
CA ASN A 934 17.70 -1.14 24.20
C ASN A 934 16.68 -0.27 23.48
N TYR A 935 15.80 0.42 24.19
CA TYR A 935 14.75 1.25 23.59
C TYR A 935 15.17 2.72 23.54
N ILE A 936 14.67 3.44 22.53
CA ILE A 936 14.78 4.89 22.44
C ILE A 936 13.47 5.48 21.94
N GLN A 937 13.11 6.67 22.45
CA GLN A 937 11.92 7.38 22.00
C GLN A 937 12.17 7.99 20.61
N PRO A 938 11.30 7.74 19.62
CA PRO A 938 11.27 8.54 18.41
C PRO A 938 11.08 10.03 18.70
N GLN A 939 11.88 10.86 18.03
CA GLN A 939 11.97 12.30 18.26
C GLN A 939 12.02 13.05 16.92
N ALA A 940 11.36 14.20 16.86
CA ALA A 940 11.38 15.11 15.72
C ALA A 940 11.80 16.51 16.17
N TYR A 941 12.81 17.06 15.51
CA TYR A 941 13.37 18.38 15.79
C TYR A 941 13.29 19.28 14.57
N GLU A 942 12.84 20.50 14.78
CA GLU A 942 12.99 21.59 13.81
C GLU A 942 14.36 22.24 14.00
N VAL A 943 15.14 22.31 12.91
CA VAL A 943 16.50 22.84 12.90
C VAL A 943 16.58 24.05 11.98
N ASP A 944 17.34 25.08 12.38
CA ASP A 944 17.44 26.33 11.63
C ASP A 944 18.00 26.14 10.22
N ARG A 945 18.92 25.16 10.06
CA ARG A 945 19.65 24.93 8.81
C ARG A 945 19.92 23.46 8.61
N ALA A 946 19.70 22.97 7.39
CA ALA A 946 20.03 21.62 6.98
C ALA A 946 21.51 21.24 7.19
N LYS A 947 22.42 22.22 7.32
CA LYS A 947 23.85 22.01 7.59
C LYS A 947 24.11 21.40 8.98
N MET A 948 23.17 21.52 9.92
CA MET A 948 23.28 20.86 11.24
C MET A 948 23.20 19.32 11.15
N VAL A 949 22.69 18.79 10.03
CA VAL A 949 22.59 17.36 9.76
C VAL A 949 23.67 17.00 8.73
N ASP A 950 24.91 16.83 9.19
CA ASP A 950 26.09 16.59 8.34
C ASP A 950 26.57 15.13 8.31
N LYS A 951 26.12 14.32 9.27
CA LYS A 951 26.34 12.87 9.32
C LYS A 951 25.03 12.10 9.39
N GLU A 952 25.09 10.82 9.02
CA GLU A 952 23.97 9.91 9.23
C GLU A 952 23.83 9.60 10.73
N VAL A 953 22.58 9.64 11.21
CA VAL A 953 22.21 9.23 12.57
C VAL A 953 21.26 8.06 12.45
N PHE A 954 21.74 6.88 12.84
CA PHE A 954 21.09 5.60 12.54
C PHE A 954 20.07 5.19 13.62
N GLY A 955 19.03 6.01 13.78
CA GLY A 955 17.96 5.79 14.76
C GLY A 955 16.74 6.67 14.50
N PRO A 956 15.74 6.69 15.40
CA PRO A 956 14.45 7.32 15.14
C PRO A 956 14.47 8.82 15.49
N ILE A 957 15.42 9.56 14.93
CA ILE A 957 15.57 11.01 15.12
C ILE A 957 15.39 11.72 13.76
N LEU A 958 14.33 12.51 13.66
CA LEU A 958 13.91 13.21 12.45
C LEU A 958 14.24 14.71 12.56
N HIS A 959 14.72 15.29 11.46
CA HIS A 959 15.04 16.72 11.37
C HIS A 959 14.13 17.40 10.37
N ILE A 960 13.66 18.61 10.68
CA ILE A 960 12.72 19.37 9.87
C ILE A 960 13.33 20.74 9.60
N VAL A 961 13.36 21.12 8.32
CA VAL A 961 13.81 22.42 7.84
C VAL A 961 12.70 23.02 7.01
N ARG A 962 12.42 24.30 7.22
CA ARG A 962 11.47 25.04 6.40
C ARG A 962 12.14 25.63 5.17
N PHE A 963 11.38 25.77 4.09
CA PHE A 963 11.84 26.49 2.90
C PHE A 963 10.72 27.32 2.28
N GLU A 964 11.09 28.43 1.66
CA GLU A 964 10.16 29.22 0.84
C GLU A 964 10.04 28.58 -0.56
N ALA A 965 8.83 28.55 -1.13
CA ALA A 965 8.57 27.90 -2.43
C ALA A 965 9.54 28.33 -3.56
N ARG A 966 9.93 29.61 -3.60
CA ARG A 966 10.89 30.17 -4.58
C ARG A 966 12.32 29.64 -4.48
N ASN A 967 12.67 28.96 -3.38
CA ASN A 967 14.01 28.45 -3.10
C ASN A 967 14.11 26.92 -3.31
N LEU A 968 13.16 26.31 -4.02
CA LEU A 968 13.18 24.86 -4.30
C LEU A 968 14.49 24.41 -4.95
N ASP A 969 15.08 25.22 -5.82
CA ASP A 969 16.39 24.99 -6.43
C ASP A 969 17.50 24.82 -5.37
N LYS A 970 17.54 25.72 -4.38
CA LYS A 970 18.49 25.67 -3.27
C LYS A 970 18.27 24.47 -2.36
N VAL A 971 17.03 24.00 -2.21
CA VAL A 971 16.72 22.78 -1.46
C VAL A 971 17.35 21.57 -2.13
N VAL A 972 17.15 21.41 -3.44
CA VAL A 972 17.76 20.30 -4.20
C VAL A 972 19.29 20.39 -4.18
N ASP A 973 19.85 21.59 -4.34
CA ASP A 973 21.28 21.81 -4.24
C ASP A 973 21.82 21.48 -2.83
N SER A 974 21.06 21.80 -1.78
CA SER A 974 21.41 21.47 -0.40
C SER A 974 21.43 19.95 -0.17
N ILE A 975 20.44 19.21 -0.68
CA ILE A 975 20.41 17.74 -0.62
C ILE A 975 21.64 17.17 -1.32
N ASN A 976 21.90 17.57 -2.57
CA ASN A 976 23.04 17.10 -3.35
C ASN A 976 24.39 17.44 -2.68
N SER A 977 24.51 18.60 -2.04
CA SER A 977 25.74 19.06 -1.39
C SER A 977 26.19 18.18 -0.21
N LYS A 978 25.29 17.38 0.37
CA LYS A 978 25.62 16.42 1.43
C LYS A 978 26.49 15.27 0.92
N GLY A 979 26.55 15.06 -0.39
CA GLY A 979 27.35 14.01 -1.04
C GLY A 979 26.76 12.60 -0.93
N PHE A 980 25.69 12.42 -0.15
CA PHE A 980 24.87 11.21 -0.12
C PHE A 980 23.83 11.24 -1.24
N GLY A 981 23.30 10.06 -1.58
CA GLY A 981 22.34 9.91 -2.68
C GLY A 981 21.62 8.57 -2.66
N LEU A 982 21.04 8.17 -1.52
CA LEU A 982 20.35 6.88 -1.37
C LEU A 982 18.85 6.96 -1.68
N THR A 983 18.06 7.60 -0.80
CA THR A 983 16.61 7.79 -1.02
C THR A 983 16.15 9.25 -0.90
N LEU A 984 15.16 9.63 -1.72
CA LEU A 984 14.50 10.93 -1.71
C LEU A 984 12.98 10.75 -1.80
N GLY A 985 12.25 11.37 -0.89
CA GLY A 985 10.79 11.50 -0.95
C GLY A 985 10.37 12.83 -1.57
N ILE A 986 9.29 12.82 -2.36
CA ILE A 986 8.65 14.02 -2.91
C ILE A 986 7.15 13.91 -2.62
N GLN A 987 6.62 14.88 -1.89
CA GLN A 987 5.17 15.03 -1.64
C GLN A 987 4.71 16.28 -2.40
N SER A 988 4.09 16.07 -3.56
CA SER A 988 3.63 17.13 -4.46
C SER A 988 2.58 16.59 -5.43
N ARG A 989 1.62 17.43 -5.82
CA ARG A 989 0.62 17.16 -6.86
C ARG A 989 0.95 17.84 -8.19
N ILE A 990 2.11 18.50 -8.30
CA ILE A 990 2.53 19.29 -9.46
C ILE A 990 3.62 18.53 -10.21
N ASP A 991 3.31 18.08 -11.43
CA ASP A 991 4.25 17.25 -12.20
C ASP A 991 5.50 18.05 -12.58
N ALA A 992 5.37 19.32 -12.96
CA ALA A 992 6.50 20.21 -13.18
C ALA A 992 7.44 20.33 -11.97
N THR A 993 6.92 20.32 -10.73
CA THR A 993 7.73 20.32 -9.51
C THR A 993 8.47 19.00 -9.35
N ILE A 994 7.78 17.88 -9.56
CA ILE A 994 8.36 16.53 -9.49
C ILE A 994 9.47 16.38 -10.55
N ASP A 995 9.22 16.80 -11.79
CA ASP A 995 10.17 16.75 -12.90
C ASP A 995 11.39 17.67 -12.63
N PHE A 996 11.16 18.86 -12.08
CA PHE A 996 12.25 19.75 -11.67
C PHE A 996 13.16 19.11 -10.61
N ILE A 997 12.58 18.49 -9.59
CA ILE A 997 13.35 17.82 -8.52
C ILE A 997 14.08 16.61 -9.09
N THR A 998 13.37 15.72 -9.80
CA THR A 998 13.92 14.45 -10.30
C THR A 998 15.01 14.65 -11.36
N SER A 999 14.94 15.71 -12.18
CA SER A 999 15.98 16.02 -13.17
C SER A 999 17.27 16.59 -12.57
N ARG A 1000 17.23 17.08 -11.32
CA ARG A 1000 18.38 17.71 -10.63
C ARG A 1000 18.90 16.89 -9.45
N ALA A 1001 18.06 16.07 -8.83
CA ALA A 1001 18.42 15.25 -7.67
C ALA A 1001 19.43 14.16 -8.07
N ARG A 1002 20.50 14.05 -7.27
CA ARG A 1002 21.54 13.03 -7.42
C ARG A 1002 21.32 11.92 -6.39
N VAL A 1003 20.26 11.15 -6.63
CA VAL A 1003 19.74 10.16 -5.67
C VAL A 1003 19.33 8.89 -6.38
N GLY A 1004 19.74 7.73 -5.84
CA GLY A 1004 19.50 6.44 -6.46
C GLY A 1004 18.03 6.02 -6.49
N ASN A 1005 17.26 6.26 -5.43
CA ASN A 1005 15.85 5.85 -5.33
C ASN A 1005 14.95 7.05 -4.96
N ILE A 1006 14.04 7.43 -5.85
CA ILE A 1006 13.10 8.53 -5.63
C ILE A 1006 11.69 7.97 -5.46
N TYR A 1007 10.98 8.45 -4.44
CA TYR A 1007 9.62 8.02 -4.10
C TYR A 1007 8.69 9.24 -4.11
N VAL A 1008 7.64 9.19 -4.93
CA VAL A 1008 6.68 10.30 -5.09
C VAL A 1008 5.34 9.91 -4.48
N ASN A 1009 4.80 10.76 -3.59
CA ASN A 1009 3.50 10.59 -2.93
C ASN A 1009 3.34 9.21 -2.25
N ARG A 1010 4.39 8.78 -1.56
CA ARG A 1010 4.44 7.56 -0.72
C ARG A 1010 5.65 7.62 0.21
N ASN A 1011 5.69 6.69 1.17
CA ASN A 1011 6.87 6.44 1.99
C ASN A 1011 8.13 6.07 1.16
N MET A 1012 9.30 6.22 1.80
CA MET A 1012 10.63 6.07 1.18
C MET A 1012 11.31 4.71 1.45
N ILE A 1013 10.58 3.76 2.05
CA ILE A 1013 11.16 2.50 2.54
C ILE A 1013 10.48 1.28 1.91
N GLY A 1014 11.07 0.10 2.12
CA GLY A 1014 10.52 -1.16 1.62
C GLY A 1014 10.61 -1.29 0.10
N ALA A 1015 11.79 -1.00 -0.46
CA ALA A 1015 12.07 -1.24 -1.88
C ALA A 1015 11.87 -2.72 -2.21
N VAL A 1016 11.10 -3.01 -3.25
CA VAL A 1016 10.77 -4.39 -3.64
C VAL A 1016 11.74 -4.87 -4.72
N VAL A 1017 12.34 -6.03 -4.51
CA VAL A 1017 13.28 -6.68 -5.44
C VAL A 1017 12.66 -6.82 -6.84
N GLY A 1018 13.37 -6.38 -7.87
CA GLY A 1018 12.89 -6.39 -9.26
C GLY A 1018 11.88 -5.29 -9.61
N VAL A 1019 11.36 -4.53 -8.64
CA VAL A 1019 10.38 -3.44 -8.87
C VAL A 1019 11.00 -2.08 -8.59
N GLN A 1020 11.69 -1.92 -7.46
CA GLN A 1020 12.51 -0.75 -7.15
C GLN A 1020 13.95 -1.20 -6.85
N PRO A 1021 14.76 -1.55 -7.87
CA PRO A 1021 16.18 -1.85 -7.67
C PRO A 1021 16.84 -0.84 -6.74
N PHE A 1022 17.42 -1.33 -5.66
CA PHE A 1022 17.80 -0.51 -4.51
C PHE A 1022 19.30 -0.28 -4.46
N GLY A 1023 19.70 0.97 -4.24
CA GLY A 1023 21.10 1.36 -4.09
C GLY A 1023 21.32 2.82 -4.43
N GLY A 1024 22.34 3.43 -3.84
CA GLY A 1024 22.61 4.86 -3.95
C GLY A 1024 23.72 5.23 -4.94
N GLU A 1025 24.08 6.51 -4.93
CA GLU A 1025 25.29 7.03 -5.54
C GLU A 1025 26.07 7.94 -4.57
N GLY A 1026 27.29 8.36 -4.96
CA GLY A 1026 28.15 9.18 -4.11
C GLY A 1026 28.57 8.45 -2.84
N LEU A 1027 28.37 9.07 -1.67
CA LEU A 1027 28.63 8.47 -0.35
C LEU A 1027 27.64 7.36 0.02
N SER A 1028 26.61 7.10 -0.78
CA SER A 1028 25.61 6.07 -0.49
C SER A 1028 25.85 4.74 -1.19
N GLY A 1029 26.79 4.68 -2.12
CA GLY A 1029 27.25 3.41 -2.65
C GLY A 1029 27.94 3.51 -3.99
N THR A 1030 28.51 2.37 -4.40
CA THR A 1030 29.18 2.21 -5.70
C THR A 1030 28.22 1.72 -6.79
N GLY A 1031 27.10 1.11 -6.39
CA GLY A 1031 26.31 0.24 -7.27
C GLY A 1031 27.08 -1.00 -7.76
N PRO A 1032 26.48 -1.79 -8.66
CA PRO A 1032 25.12 -1.66 -9.18
C PRO A 1032 24.05 -1.93 -8.10
N LYS A 1033 22.81 -1.50 -8.37
CA LYS A 1033 21.67 -1.67 -7.45
C LYS A 1033 21.34 -3.14 -7.21
N ALA A 1034 21.17 -3.51 -5.94
CA ALA A 1034 20.66 -4.82 -5.55
C ALA A 1034 19.22 -5.01 -6.06
N GLY A 1035 18.89 -6.24 -6.46
CA GLY A 1035 17.57 -6.58 -6.99
C GLY A 1035 17.27 -5.92 -8.33
N GLY A 1036 18.31 -5.53 -9.07
CA GLY A 1036 18.22 -4.97 -10.41
C GLY A 1036 18.98 -5.77 -11.45
N ILE A 1037 18.64 -5.53 -12.71
CA ILE A 1037 19.15 -6.27 -13.88
C ILE A 1037 20.68 -6.20 -14.05
N TYR A 1038 21.33 -5.15 -13.55
CA TYR A 1038 22.78 -4.97 -13.67
C TYR A 1038 23.60 -5.60 -12.53
N TYR A 1039 22.95 -6.10 -11.47
CA TYR A 1039 23.64 -6.55 -10.28
C TYR A 1039 24.55 -7.76 -10.57
N LEU A 1040 23.99 -8.82 -11.17
CA LEU A 1040 24.68 -10.08 -11.41
C LEU A 1040 25.91 -9.94 -12.32
N ILE A 1041 25.90 -8.99 -13.27
CA ILE A 1041 27.01 -8.74 -14.19
C ILE A 1041 28.29 -8.40 -13.41
N ARG A 1042 28.18 -7.64 -12.31
CA ARG A 1042 29.35 -7.22 -11.53
C ARG A 1042 30.06 -8.40 -10.84
N PHE A 1043 29.34 -9.49 -10.60
CA PHE A 1043 29.87 -10.73 -10.03
C PHE A 1043 30.54 -11.65 -11.06
N ALA A 1044 30.50 -11.31 -12.35
CA ALA A 1044 31.02 -12.13 -13.44
C ALA A 1044 32.13 -11.44 -14.22
N THR A 1045 32.91 -12.24 -14.96
CA THR A 1045 33.86 -11.78 -15.97
C THR A 1045 33.43 -12.23 -17.35
N GLU A 1046 33.68 -11.37 -18.34
CA GLU A 1046 33.37 -11.62 -19.75
C GLU A 1046 34.46 -12.48 -20.40
N ARG A 1047 34.04 -13.32 -21.35
CA ARG A 1047 34.90 -14.09 -22.25
C ARG A 1047 34.32 -14.08 -23.65
N VAL A 1048 35.20 -14.11 -24.66
CA VAL A 1048 34.83 -14.27 -26.06
C VAL A 1048 35.57 -15.48 -26.62
N LEU A 1049 34.85 -16.37 -27.29
CA LEU A 1049 35.41 -17.44 -28.08
C LEU A 1049 35.22 -17.11 -29.56
N THR A 1050 36.34 -16.97 -30.28
CA THR A 1050 36.37 -16.77 -31.73
C THR A 1050 36.89 -18.03 -32.39
N VAL A 1051 36.08 -18.61 -33.27
CA VAL A 1051 36.42 -19.83 -34.01
C VAL A 1051 36.42 -19.53 -35.50
N ASN A 1052 37.56 -19.71 -36.16
CA ASN A 1052 37.64 -19.74 -37.61
C ASN A 1052 36.99 -21.03 -38.13
N THR A 1053 35.74 -20.93 -38.60
CA THR A 1053 34.99 -22.06 -39.13
C THR A 1053 35.32 -22.35 -40.59
N ALA A 1054 35.93 -21.41 -41.33
CA ALA A 1054 36.36 -21.64 -42.71
C ALA A 1054 37.41 -22.76 -42.80
N ALA A 1055 38.32 -22.86 -41.83
CA ALA A 1055 39.32 -23.93 -41.75
C ALA A 1055 38.74 -25.35 -41.60
N MET A 1056 37.44 -25.48 -41.27
CA MET A 1056 36.75 -26.76 -41.10
C MET A 1056 36.03 -27.25 -42.36
N GLY A 1057 36.19 -26.59 -43.51
CA GLY A 1057 35.62 -27.03 -44.79
C GLY A 1057 34.72 -26.01 -45.52
N GLY A 1058 34.83 -24.71 -45.21
CA GLY A 1058 34.00 -23.65 -45.80
C GLY A 1058 32.68 -23.40 -45.05
N ASN A 1059 32.03 -22.27 -45.31
CA ASN A 1059 30.75 -21.93 -44.68
C ASN A 1059 29.61 -22.64 -45.42
N ILE A 1060 29.09 -23.73 -44.85
CA ILE A 1060 27.98 -24.50 -45.44
C ILE A 1060 26.74 -23.62 -45.63
N ASP A 1061 26.46 -22.67 -44.72
CA ASP A 1061 25.30 -21.77 -44.83
C ASP A 1061 25.39 -20.84 -46.06
N LEU A 1062 26.62 -20.53 -46.53
CA LEU A 1062 26.85 -19.80 -47.79
C LEU A 1062 26.59 -20.66 -49.03
N VAL A 1063 26.75 -21.98 -48.92
CA VAL A 1063 26.64 -22.94 -50.04
C VAL A 1063 25.22 -23.53 -50.13
N THR A 1064 24.46 -23.54 -49.04
CA THR A 1064 23.11 -24.15 -48.97
C THR A 1064 21.96 -23.16 -48.81
N GLY A 1065 22.23 -21.85 -48.73
CA GLY A 1065 21.18 -20.83 -48.72
C GLY A 1065 20.64 -20.59 -50.14
N ASP A 1066 19.32 -20.35 -50.27
CA ASP A 1066 18.56 -20.08 -51.53
C ASP A 1066 19.00 -18.78 -52.24
N ASN A 1067 20.29 -18.59 -52.49
CA ASN A 1067 20.82 -17.57 -53.37
C ASN A 1067 21.58 -18.26 -54.48
N ASP A 1068 21.07 -18.13 -55.70
CA ASP A 1068 21.75 -18.50 -56.95
C ASP A 1068 23.19 -17.94 -56.94
N TRP A 1069 24.17 -18.80 -56.71
CA TRP A 1069 25.59 -18.56 -56.92
C TRP A 1069 26.11 -19.41 -58.08
#